data_AF-A0A7M7R8J1-F1
#
_entry.id   AF-A0A7M7R8J1-F1
#
_cell.length_a   1.000
_cell.length_b   1.000
_cell.length_c   1.000
_cell.angle_alpha   90.00
_cell.angle_beta   90.00
_cell.angle_gamma   90.00
#
_symmetry.space_group_name_H-M   'P 1'
#
loop_
_entity.id
_entity.type
_entity.pdbx_description
1 polymer ?
#
loop_
_entity_poly.entity_id
_entity_poly.type
_entity_poly.pdbx_seq_one_letter_code
_entity_poly.pdbx_strand_id
1 'polypeptide(L)'
;MVSTSRTTCWLLLVCLIVLLGALHDAEGTRKRFRRPATAAPSISNDQEVSASVNRFKVTRNRIGNKSKKNEIQTDKSEDYKLVCYYTNWSQYRTKIGKFMPEDIQPDLCTHIVFAFGWLKKNKLISFESNDETKDGKIGLYERVVNLKKANPSLKVLLAIGGWSFGTQKFKDVSATRYARQTFIYSAISYLRDRNFDGLDIDWEYPKGGDDKKNYVLLLKELREAFEAEAQEKKMPRLLLTAAVPVGPDNVKSGYDVPAVASYLDFINLMAYDFHGKWERETGHNAPLYASSLDSEWQKQLSVDNAASMWVRLGAPKEKLIIGMPTYGRSFTLSNLSNFRVHAPASGGGKAGEYTKESGFLAYYEICEMLQNGAAYIWDDEMKVPYMVQNDQWVGFDDEKSIRLKMDWLKSKGYGGAMVWTVDMDDFNGTVCGGNVKYPLIGAMREELLGISRGPNAKDVDWSAVATTVSETILKKPEPYKILVSDVINKAKKHQKQTTQLVINLPTNERPAQSMCYMTNWSHKRPGTGKFVPEDIDPTLCTHIVYSFATLKNYLLAEENEKDGEMYERLMTLRNKNPDLKILLAIGGWAFGSTPFRELTSNTFRMNQFVYEAIEFLREYKFDGLDVDWEYPRGGDDRAAYVNLLKELRLAFEGEANSSGQPKLILSAAVPASFEAIAAGYDVPEISKYLDFINVMTYDFHGQWERQVGHNSPLFPLESATSYQKKLTVDYSAREWVKQGAPKEKLMIGMPTYGRSFTLVDKEKFDIGAPASGGGTSGNFTNESGFLSYYEICSFLNEDNTTLVWDSEQQVPFAYRDDQWVGFDDERSLINKMQWLKEEGFGGVMIWSVDMDDFKGTCGAGKYPLIKAMMKELRDYKVKLEYDGPYESYLRNGRYTTKDPNEVSCDEEDNHISYHPDKSDCTMYYMCEGERKHHMPCPVNLVFNPNENVCDWPENVEGCLQHTQAPPV
;
A
#
# COMPACT_ATOMS: atom_id res chain seq x y z
N MET A 1 -59.57 11.23 11.21
CA MET A 1 -60.73 10.68 11.94
C MET A 1 -60.24 9.64 12.95
N VAL A 2 -61.00 9.41 14.03
CA VAL A 2 -60.56 8.79 15.29
C VAL A 2 -60.98 7.32 15.41
N SER A 3 -60.27 6.54 16.26
CA SER A 3 -60.72 5.38 17.08
C SER A 3 -59.84 4.14 16.88
N THR A 4 -58.82 3.81 17.71
CA THR A 4 -58.74 3.37 19.13
C THR A 4 -59.03 1.89 19.44
N SER A 5 -57.93 1.13 19.62
CA SER A 5 -57.58 0.19 20.73
C SER A 5 -58.65 -0.56 21.55
N ARG A 6 -58.39 -1.86 21.83
CA ARG A 6 -58.73 -2.53 23.12
C ARG A 6 -57.75 -3.65 23.55
N THR A 7 -57.59 -3.78 24.87
CA THR A 7 -56.91 -4.86 25.64
C THR A 7 -57.97 -5.78 26.31
N THR A 8 -57.73 -6.77 27.18
CA THR A 8 -56.56 -7.22 28.00
C THR A 8 -56.79 -8.70 28.41
N CYS A 9 -55.78 -9.60 28.36
CA CYS A 9 -55.03 -10.17 29.51
C CYS A 9 -55.72 -11.29 30.36
N TRP A 10 -54.90 -12.06 31.12
CA TRP A 10 -55.15 -13.21 32.05
C TRP A 10 -54.74 -14.59 31.46
N LEU A 11 -54.09 -15.55 32.18
CA LEU A 11 -53.80 -15.71 33.62
C LEU A 11 -52.70 -16.79 33.91
N LEU A 12 -52.24 -16.84 35.18
CA LEU A 12 -51.79 -17.99 36.03
C LEU A 12 -50.30 -18.13 36.45
N LEU A 13 -50.12 -18.19 37.79
CA LEU A 13 -48.92 -18.63 38.53
C LEU A 13 -49.41 -19.18 39.90
N VAL A 14 -48.71 -20.15 40.50
CA VAL A 14 -49.19 -20.90 41.70
C VAL A 14 -48.30 -20.66 42.94
N CYS A 15 -48.95 -20.21 44.02
CA CYS A 15 -48.77 -20.43 45.49
C CYS A 15 -47.46 -21.01 46.10
N LEU A 16 -47.09 -20.80 47.37
CA LEU A 16 -47.34 -19.78 48.45
C LEU A 16 -46.63 -20.30 49.72
N ILE A 17 -46.05 -19.47 50.62
CA ILE A 17 -46.04 -19.65 52.10
C ILE A 17 -45.33 -18.47 52.85
N VAL A 18 -46.15 -17.75 53.63
CA VAL A 18 -46.00 -17.18 55.02
C VAL A 18 -44.72 -16.41 55.47
N LEU A 19 -44.94 -15.47 56.41
CA LEU A 19 -44.10 -14.33 56.82
C LEU A 19 -43.94 -14.28 58.37
N LEU A 20 -42.95 -13.50 58.85
CA LEU A 20 -42.72 -12.92 60.21
C LEU A 20 -41.91 -13.70 61.28
N GLY A 21 -40.93 -13.02 61.91
CA GLY A 21 -40.46 -13.33 63.28
C GLY A 21 -39.03 -12.93 63.72
N ALA A 22 -38.89 -11.77 64.39
CA ALA A 22 -37.92 -11.43 65.46
C ALA A 22 -36.37 -11.42 65.27
N LEU A 23 -35.82 -10.19 65.16
CA LEU A 23 -34.87 -9.50 66.09
C LEU A 23 -33.71 -10.22 66.84
N HIS A 24 -32.56 -9.51 66.84
CA HIS A 24 -31.52 -9.34 67.90
C HIS A 24 -30.38 -10.36 68.11
N ASP A 25 -29.22 -10.02 67.53
CA ASP A 25 -28.01 -9.46 68.18
C ASP A 25 -27.09 -10.26 69.14
N ALA A 26 -25.80 -9.83 69.13
CA ALA A 26 -24.73 -10.06 70.13
C ALA A 26 -24.21 -11.51 70.33
N GLU A 27 -22.93 -11.79 70.68
CA GLU A 27 -21.67 -11.02 70.80
C GLU A 27 -20.48 -12.02 70.89
N GLY A 28 -19.22 -11.55 71.05
CA GLY A 28 -18.34 -12.28 72.00
C GLY A 28 -16.95 -12.82 71.61
N THR A 29 -16.10 -12.03 70.94
CA THR A 29 -14.64 -11.86 71.28
C THR A 29 -13.63 -13.03 71.48
N ARG A 30 -12.46 -12.85 70.83
CA ARG A 30 -11.06 -13.04 71.33
C ARG A 30 -10.52 -14.46 71.68
N LYS A 31 -9.44 -14.86 70.98
CA LYS A 31 -8.02 -14.75 71.48
C LYS A 31 -6.96 -15.11 70.42
N ARG A 32 -5.78 -14.48 70.52
CA ARG A 32 -4.53 -14.85 69.79
C ARG A 32 -3.93 -16.16 70.34
N PHE A 33 -3.19 -16.91 69.52
CA PHE A 33 -1.76 -17.20 69.76
C PHE A 33 -1.05 -17.73 68.47
N ARG A 34 0.28 -17.94 68.53
CA ARG A 34 1.21 -17.99 67.37
C ARG A 34 1.34 -19.37 66.69
N ARG A 35 1.82 -19.35 65.42
CA ARG A 35 2.32 -20.47 64.59
C ARG A 35 3.34 -21.36 65.34
N PRO A 36 3.53 -22.63 64.90
CA PRO A 36 4.68 -22.90 64.01
C PRO A 36 4.45 -23.91 62.85
N ALA A 37 5.35 -23.82 61.85
CA ALA A 37 5.93 -24.89 61.02
C ALA A 37 5.11 -25.73 59.99
N THR A 38 5.48 -25.52 58.72
CA THR A 38 5.81 -26.53 57.67
C THR A 38 4.94 -27.77 57.42
N ALA A 39 4.22 -27.78 56.29
CA ALA A 39 4.34 -28.77 55.18
C ALA A 39 3.44 -28.35 54.00
N ALA A 40 3.74 -28.85 52.78
CA ALA A 40 3.03 -28.47 51.56
C ALA A 40 1.62 -29.10 51.44
N PRO A 41 0.63 -28.40 50.84
CA PRO A 41 -0.63 -29.00 50.41
C PRO A 41 -0.69 -29.30 48.92
N SER A 42 -1.38 -30.39 48.61
CA SER A 42 -1.86 -30.80 47.30
C SER A 42 -2.93 -29.87 46.71
N ILE A 43 -3.07 -29.93 45.38
CA ILE A 43 -4.09 -29.23 44.58
C ILE A 43 -5.45 -29.93 44.67
N SER A 44 -6.54 -29.19 44.90
CA SER A 44 -7.73 -29.20 44.03
C SER A 44 -8.66 -28.02 44.30
N ASN A 45 -8.80 -27.18 43.28
CA ASN A 45 -9.96 -26.39 42.82
C ASN A 45 -11.03 -25.93 43.83
N ASP A 46 -11.33 -24.63 43.80
CA ASP A 46 -12.60 -24.22 43.20
C ASP A 46 -12.57 -22.79 42.60
N GLN A 47 -13.50 -22.56 41.67
CA GLN A 47 -13.91 -21.31 41.00
C GLN A 47 -13.05 -20.71 39.86
N GLU A 48 -13.71 -20.66 38.69
CA GLU A 48 -13.24 -20.15 37.40
C GLU A 48 -13.54 -18.65 37.22
N VAL A 49 -12.67 -17.94 36.50
CA VAL A 49 -13.08 -16.86 35.60
C VAL A 49 -12.26 -17.04 34.31
N SER A 50 -12.92 -17.42 33.21
CA SER A 50 -12.24 -17.82 31.98
C SER A 50 -12.11 -16.68 30.97
N ALA A 51 -10.89 -16.48 30.48
CA ALA A 51 -10.60 -15.77 29.24
C ALA A 51 -9.98 -16.74 28.23
N SER A 52 -10.54 -16.82 27.02
CA SER A 52 -10.06 -17.61 25.87
C SER A 52 -10.79 -17.10 24.64
N VAL A 53 -10.18 -16.60 23.55
CA VAL A 53 -8.98 -17.03 22.80
C VAL A 53 -9.12 -18.44 22.25
N ASN A 54 -9.62 -18.55 21.02
CA ASN A 54 -9.79 -19.81 20.29
C ASN A 54 -8.44 -20.33 19.76
N ARG A 55 -7.87 -21.34 20.42
CA ARG A 55 -6.78 -22.19 19.90
C ARG A 55 -7.38 -23.55 19.50
N PHE A 56 -7.33 -23.92 18.22
CA PHE A 56 -7.81 -25.24 17.77
C PHE A 56 -6.95 -26.37 18.39
N LYS A 57 -7.60 -27.38 18.98
CA LYS A 57 -6.96 -28.61 19.46
C LYS A 57 -7.40 -29.81 18.61
N VAL A 58 -6.41 -30.50 18.04
CA VAL A 58 -6.60 -31.82 17.42
C VAL A 58 -6.74 -32.88 18.51
N THR A 59 -7.84 -33.63 18.51
CA THR A 59 -8.10 -34.72 19.45
C THR A 59 -7.33 -35.98 19.07
N ARG A 60 -6.42 -36.44 19.92
CA ARG A 60 -5.61 -37.64 19.69
C ARG A 60 -6.06 -38.78 20.62
N ASN A 61 -6.93 -39.66 20.13
CA ASN A 61 -7.32 -40.87 20.87
C ASN A 61 -6.16 -41.88 20.90
N ARG A 62 -5.97 -42.53 22.06
CA ARG A 62 -4.86 -43.45 22.33
C ARG A 62 -5.42 -44.84 22.64
N ILE A 63 -5.24 -45.81 21.75
CA ILE A 63 -5.57 -47.23 22.00
C ILE A 63 -4.44 -48.13 21.50
N GLY A 64 -4.02 -49.07 22.38
CA GLY A 64 -3.69 -50.45 22.00
C GLY A 64 -2.39 -50.71 21.22
N ASN A 65 -1.35 -51.08 21.96
CA ASN A 65 -0.12 -51.64 21.43
C ASN A 65 -0.35 -53.05 20.82
N LYS A 66 0.06 -53.32 19.58
CA LYS A 66 0.42 -54.67 19.11
C LYS A 66 1.33 -54.60 17.87
N SER A 67 2.45 -55.31 17.94
CA SER A 67 3.50 -55.31 16.92
C SER A 67 3.10 -56.07 15.64
N LYS A 68 3.48 -55.52 14.48
CA LYS A 68 4.05 -56.28 13.36
C LYS A 68 4.88 -55.35 12.48
N LYS A 69 6.06 -55.80 12.06
CA LYS A 69 6.86 -55.13 11.02
C LYS A 69 6.07 -55.19 9.72
N ASN A 70 6.00 -54.06 9.02
CA ASN A 70 5.94 -53.96 7.57
C ASN A 70 6.59 -52.62 7.21
N GLU A 71 7.48 -52.61 6.23
CA GLU A 71 8.05 -51.39 5.69
C GLU A 71 6.94 -50.64 4.94
N ILE A 72 6.63 -49.43 5.40
CA ILE A 72 5.78 -48.51 4.64
C ILE A 72 6.73 -47.63 3.85
N GLN A 73 6.83 -47.89 2.55
CA GLN A 73 7.24 -46.86 1.59
C GLN A 73 6.31 -45.66 1.80
N THR A 74 6.87 -44.53 2.23
CA THR A 74 6.14 -43.27 2.23
C THR A 74 6.01 -42.80 0.79
N ASP A 75 4.88 -43.12 0.19
CA ASP A 75 4.53 -42.75 -1.18
C ASP A 75 4.36 -41.22 -1.25
N LYS A 76 5.43 -40.52 -1.65
CA LYS A 76 5.46 -39.06 -1.79
C LYS A 76 4.93 -38.65 -3.17
N SER A 77 3.64 -38.87 -3.39
CA SER A 77 2.90 -38.22 -4.48
C SER A 77 2.40 -36.83 -4.06
N GLU A 78 3.30 -35.97 -3.55
CA GLU A 78 2.97 -34.58 -3.20
C GLU A 78 2.99 -33.71 -4.47
N ASP A 79 1.93 -32.92 -4.69
CA ASP A 79 1.57 -32.26 -5.95
C ASP A 79 2.70 -31.49 -6.68
N TYR A 80 3.33 -32.14 -7.67
CA TYR A 80 4.15 -31.45 -8.67
C TYR A 80 3.29 -30.48 -9.49
N LYS A 81 3.84 -29.30 -9.80
CA LYS A 81 3.18 -28.34 -10.68
C LYS A 81 3.62 -28.55 -12.12
N LEU A 82 2.67 -28.43 -13.04
CA LEU A 82 2.92 -28.22 -14.46
C LEU A 82 2.33 -26.85 -14.85
N VAL A 83 3.21 -25.90 -15.13
CA VAL A 83 2.88 -24.46 -15.31
C VAL A 83 3.12 -24.08 -16.77
N CYS A 84 2.07 -23.81 -17.52
CA CYS A 84 2.15 -23.61 -18.97
C CYS A 84 1.92 -22.15 -19.36
N TYR A 85 2.90 -21.49 -19.97
CA TYR A 85 2.71 -20.15 -20.52
C TYR A 85 1.91 -20.24 -21.83
N TYR A 86 0.87 -19.43 -21.93
CA TYR A 86 0.08 -19.19 -23.14
C TYR A 86 0.38 -17.80 -23.68
N THR A 87 0.83 -17.68 -24.93
CA THR A 87 1.16 -16.39 -25.55
C THR A 87 0.00 -15.87 -26.38
N ASN A 88 -0.46 -14.63 -26.14
CA ASN A 88 -1.59 -14.07 -26.88
C ASN A 88 -1.28 -13.88 -28.38
N TRP A 89 -0.03 -13.56 -28.74
CA TRP A 89 0.38 -13.42 -30.15
C TRP A 89 0.37 -14.73 -30.96
N SER A 90 0.23 -15.90 -30.32
CA SER A 90 0.10 -17.19 -31.02
C SER A 90 -1.13 -17.25 -31.96
N GLN A 91 -2.16 -16.45 -31.67
CA GLN A 91 -3.36 -16.31 -32.53
C GLN A 91 -3.06 -15.81 -33.95
N TYR A 92 -1.93 -15.10 -34.13
CA TYR A 92 -1.53 -14.46 -35.39
C TYR A 92 -0.62 -15.34 -36.27
N ARG A 93 -0.14 -16.47 -35.75
CA ARG A 93 0.60 -17.45 -36.55
C ARG A 93 -0.32 -18.06 -37.62
N THR A 94 0.28 -18.52 -38.70
CA THR A 94 -0.44 -19.02 -39.89
C THR A 94 -0.40 -20.54 -39.99
N LYS A 95 -1.36 -21.13 -40.72
CA LYS A 95 -1.45 -22.58 -40.98
C LYS A 95 -1.36 -23.40 -39.68
N ILE A 96 -0.50 -24.42 -39.62
CA ILE A 96 -0.36 -25.34 -38.48
C ILE A 96 0.14 -24.66 -37.19
N GLY A 97 0.81 -23.52 -37.29
CA GLY A 97 1.28 -22.77 -36.11
C GLY A 97 0.20 -21.90 -35.47
N LYS A 98 -0.99 -21.75 -36.07
CA LYS A 98 -2.07 -20.95 -35.50
C LYS A 98 -2.64 -21.63 -34.26
N PHE A 99 -2.66 -20.92 -33.13
CA PHE A 99 -3.06 -21.46 -31.84
C PHE A 99 -4.05 -20.54 -31.12
N MET A 100 -5.10 -21.11 -30.52
CA MET A 100 -6.14 -20.41 -29.75
C MET A 100 -6.32 -21.07 -28.36
N PRO A 101 -6.95 -20.40 -27.38
CA PRO A 101 -7.19 -20.98 -26.05
C PRO A 101 -7.91 -22.34 -26.05
N GLU A 102 -8.80 -22.60 -27.02
CA GLU A 102 -9.55 -23.86 -27.11
C GLU A 102 -8.71 -25.05 -27.61
N ASP A 103 -7.50 -24.80 -28.12
CA ASP A 103 -6.55 -25.88 -28.45
C ASP A 103 -5.93 -26.48 -27.18
N ILE A 104 -5.94 -25.75 -26.06
CA ILE A 104 -5.44 -26.20 -24.75
C ILE A 104 -6.40 -27.25 -24.16
N GLN A 105 -5.89 -28.45 -23.90
CA GLN A 105 -6.62 -29.46 -23.13
C GLN A 105 -6.73 -29.01 -21.66
N PRO A 106 -7.93 -28.89 -21.06
CA PRO A 106 -8.10 -28.34 -19.71
C PRO A 106 -7.38 -29.11 -18.59
N ASP A 107 -7.07 -30.38 -18.82
CA ASP A 107 -6.34 -31.31 -17.94
C ASP A 107 -4.85 -31.44 -18.30
N LEU A 108 -4.32 -30.65 -19.25
CA LEU A 108 -2.91 -30.72 -19.65
C LEU A 108 -1.99 -30.16 -18.56
N CYS A 109 -2.37 -29.03 -17.97
CA CYS A 109 -1.53 -28.25 -17.06
C CYS A 109 -2.26 -27.99 -15.74
N THR A 110 -1.51 -27.88 -14.64
CA THR A 110 -2.06 -27.49 -13.33
C THR A 110 -2.31 -25.98 -13.24
N HIS A 111 -1.47 -25.20 -13.92
CA HIS A 111 -1.52 -23.76 -13.99
C HIS A 111 -1.32 -23.33 -15.45
N ILE A 112 -2.09 -22.34 -15.90
CA ILE A 112 -1.82 -21.59 -17.13
C ILE A 112 -1.42 -20.17 -16.75
N VAL A 113 -0.36 -19.66 -17.37
CA VAL A 113 0.07 -18.26 -17.21
C VAL A 113 -0.14 -17.53 -18.52
N PHE A 114 -0.99 -16.50 -18.52
CA PHE A 114 -1.28 -15.71 -19.70
C PHE A 114 -0.16 -14.68 -19.93
N ALA A 115 0.59 -14.83 -21.01
CA ALA A 115 1.63 -13.91 -21.47
C ALA A 115 1.06 -12.99 -22.57
N PHE A 116 0.86 -11.68 -22.33
CA PHE A 116 1.06 -10.93 -21.08
C PHE A 116 -0.05 -9.88 -20.88
N GLY A 117 -0.15 -9.34 -19.67
CA GLY A 117 -0.70 -8.02 -19.41
C GLY A 117 0.33 -6.91 -19.70
N TRP A 118 -0.07 -5.66 -19.51
CA TRP A 118 0.77 -4.50 -19.78
C TRP A 118 0.60 -3.41 -18.72
N LEU A 119 1.41 -2.35 -18.80
CA LEU A 119 1.44 -1.25 -17.84
C LEU A 119 1.23 0.09 -18.52
N LYS A 120 0.36 0.92 -17.93
CA LYS A 120 0.15 2.31 -18.36
C LYS A 120 -0.13 3.19 -17.14
N LYS A 121 0.65 4.26 -16.96
CA LYS A 121 0.58 5.15 -15.78
C LYS A 121 0.60 4.38 -14.45
N ASN A 122 1.55 3.46 -14.31
CA ASN A 122 1.71 2.56 -13.16
C ASN A 122 0.52 1.62 -12.85
N LYS A 123 -0.53 1.58 -13.70
CA LYS A 123 -1.66 0.64 -13.56
C LYS A 123 -1.53 -0.55 -14.51
N LEU A 124 -1.97 -1.73 -14.07
CA LEU A 124 -2.12 -2.94 -14.89
C LEU A 124 -3.26 -2.73 -15.90
N ILE A 125 -3.00 -3.07 -17.17
CA ILE A 125 -3.95 -3.01 -18.30
C ILE A 125 -3.75 -4.22 -19.22
N SER A 126 -4.61 -4.40 -20.21
CA SER A 126 -4.38 -5.41 -21.26
C SER A 126 -3.21 -5.04 -22.17
N PHE A 127 -2.62 -6.05 -22.80
CA PHE A 127 -1.63 -5.85 -23.86
C PHE A 127 -2.31 -5.38 -25.15
N GLU A 128 -3.39 -6.05 -25.55
CA GLU A 128 -4.20 -5.70 -26.72
C GLU A 128 -5.71 -5.73 -26.45
N SER A 129 -6.50 -5.12 -27.33
CA SER A 129 -7.94 -4.90 -27.12
C SER A 129 -8.80 -6.16 -27.29
N ASN A 130 -8.26 -7.19 -27.95
CA ASN A 130 -8.86 -8.50 -28.17
C ASN A 130 -8.51 -9.53 -27.06
N ASP A 131 -7.64 -9.18 -26.12
CA ASP A 131 -7.53 -9.92 -24.86
C ASP A 131 -8.81 -9.75 -24.02
N GLU A 132 -9.42 -8.55 -24.08
CA GLU A 132 -10.61 -8.15 -23.33
C GLU A 132 -11.92 -8.60 -24.01
N THR A 133 -12.91 -9.01 -23.22
CA THR A 133 -14.28 -9.21 -23.70
C THR A 133 -14.95 -7.86 -23.90
N LYS A 134 -15.38 -7.55 -25.12
CA LYS A 134 -16.01 -6.27 -25.46
C LYS A 134 -17.02 -6.40 -26.59
N ASP A 135 -18.06 -5.58 -26.57
CA ASP A 135 -19.03 -5.43 -27.66
C ASP A 135 -19.69 -6.77 -28.08
N GLY A 136 -19.91 -7.67 -27.10
CA GLY A 136 -20.46 -9.02 -27.29
C GLY A 136 -19.47 -10.06 -27.81
N LYS A 137 -18.21 -9.68 -28.11
CA LYS A 137 -17.14 -10.58 -28.52
C LYS A 137 -16.29 -10.98 -27.31
N ILE A 138 -16.24 -12.28 -27.04
CA ILE A 138 -15.43 -12.86 -25.96
C ILE A 138 -13.94 -12.72 -26.29
N GLY A 139 -13.18 -12.13 -25.37
CA GLY A 139 -11.73 -11.91 -25.46
C GLY A 139 -10.90 -13.13 -25.06
N LEU A 140 -9.58 -13.07 -25.27
CA LEU A 140 -8.69 -14.19 -24.92
C LEU A 140 -8.64 -14.49 -23.42
N TYR A 141 -8.70 -13.48 -22.54
CA TYR A 141 -8.68 -13.70 -21.09
C TYR A 141 -9.84 -14.61 -20.66
N GLU A 142 -11.07 -14.27 -21.06
CA GLU A 142 -12.25 -15.05 -20.69
C GLU A 142 -12.20 -16.46 -21.30
N ARG A 143 -11.65 -16.64 -22.50
CA ARG A 143 -11.50 -17.95 -23.16
C ARG A 143 -10.54 -18.87 -22.40
N VAL A 144 -9.38 -18.37 -21.97
CA VAL A 144 -8.43 -19.14 -21.15
C VAL A 144 -9.03 -19.43 -19.76
N VAL A 145 -9.64 -18.42 -19.10
CA VAL A 145 -10.30 -18.59 -17.79
C VAL A 145 -11.47 -19.58 -17.87
N ASN A 146 -12.19 -19.66 -18.99
CA ASN A 146 -13.27 -20.61 -19.22
C ASN A 146 -12.82 -22.08 -19.24
N LEU A 147 -11.52 -22.39 -19.44
CA LEU A 147 -11.01 -23.76 -19.31
C LEU A 147 -11.24 -24.33 -17.89
N LYS A 148 -11.31 -23.46 -16.87
CA LYS A 148 -11.67 -23.84 -15.49
C LYS A 148 -13.08 -24.45 -15.35
N LYS A 149 -13.97 -24.27 -16.35
CA LYS A 149 -15.28 -24.94 -16.38
C LYS A 149 -15.17 -26.44 -16.64
N ALA A 150 -14.13 -26.86 -17.38
CA ALA A 150 -13.85 -28.27 -17.64
C ALA A 150 -12.88 -28.87 -16.61
N ASN A 151 -11.94 -28.08 -16.10
CA ASN A 151 -11.06 -28.47 -14.99
C ASN A 151 -11.13 -27.46 -13.83
N PRO A 152 -11.99 -27.67 -12.81
CA PRO A 152 -12.12 -26.75 -11.69
C PRO A 152 -10.89 -26.60 -10.78
N SER A 153 -9.88 -27.49 -10.88
CA SER A 153 -8.62 -27.36 -10.13
C SER A 153 -7.59 -26.46 -10.81
N LEU A 154 -7.72 -26.26 -12.13
CA LEU A 154 -6.85 -25.41 -12.93
C LEU A 154 -6.77 -23.98 -12.36
N LYS A 155 -5.55 -23.45 -12.28
CA LYS A 155 -5.29 -22.05 -11.96
C LYS A 155 -4.88 -21.28 -13.20
N VAL A 156 -5.42 -20.08 -13.36
CA VAL A 156 -5.06 -19.19 -14.46
C VAL A 156 -4.49 -17.90 -13.86
N LEU A 157 -3.22 -17.61 -14.15
CA LEU A 157 -2.54 -16.39 -13.72
C LEU A 157 -2.36 -15.47 -14.93
N LEU A 158 -2.23 -14.16 -14.68
CA LEU A 158 -1.77 -13.19 -15.67
C LEU A 158 -0.30 -12.89 -15.41
N ALA A 159 0.58 -13.04 -16.40
CA ALA A 159 1.93 -12.52 -16.32
C ALA A 159 1.97 -11.05 -16.76
N ILE A 160 2.77 -10.24 -16.09
CA ILE A 160 3.17 -8.90 -16.54
C ILE A 160 4.67 -8.88 -16.76
N GLY A 161 5.10 -8.35 -17.91
CA GLY A 161 6.50 -8.18 -18.24
C GLY A 161 6.91 -8.90 -19.53
N GLY A 162 7.99 -9.66 -19.44
CA GLY A 162 8.67 -10.31 -20.57
C GLY A 162 9.52 -9.34 -21.40
N TRP A 163 10.41 -9.90 -22.21
CA TRP A 163 11.42 -9.18 -23.00
C TRP A 163 10.96 -7.86 -23.65
N SER A 164 9.82 -7.88 -24.36
CA SER A 164 9.29 -6.71 -25.06
C SER A 164 8.77 -5.58 -24.15
N PHE A 165 8.51 -5.86 -22.87
CA PHE A 165 8.10 -4.87 -21.87
C PHE A 165 9.27 -3.97 -21.46
N GLY A 166 10.48 -4.54 -21.39
CA GLY A 166 11.71 -3.87 -21.00
C GLY A 166 11.76 -3.48 -19.51
N THR A 167 12.93 -3.06 -19.03
CA THR A 167 13.15 -2.84 -17.59
C THR A 167 12.62 -1.51 -17.05
N GLN A 168 12.53 -0.46 -17.87
CA GLN A 168 12.22 0.90 -17.39
C GLN A 168 10.87 0.98 -16.67
N LYS A 169 9.83 0.33 -17.21
CA LYS A 169 8.49 0.34 -16.59
C LYS A 169 8.47 -0.30 -15.20
N PHE A 170 9.27 -1.35 -14.98
CA PHE A 170 9.42 -1.97 -13.66
C PHE A 170 10.26 -1.10 -12.72
N LYS A 171 11.28 -0.39 -13.22
CA LYS A 171 11.99 0.63 -12.43
C LYS A 171 11.02 1.71 -11.94
N ASP A 172 10.22 2.26 -12.85
CA ASP A 172 9.25 3.33 -12.57
C ASP A 172 8.20 2.90 -11.53
N VAL A 173 7.65 1.68 -11.66
CA VAL A 173 6.67 1.12 -10.70
C VAL A 173 7.28 0.77 -9.35
N SER A 174 8.49 0.20 -9.33
CA SER A 174 9.09 -0.30 -8.08
C SER A 174 9.77 0.80 -7.26
N ALA A 175 10.16 1.92 -7.87
CA ALA A 175 10.97 2.98 -7.28
C ALA A 175 10.40 3.65 -6.01
N THR A 176 9.07 3.80 -5.91
CA THR A 176 8.43 4.49 -4.77
C THR A 176 7.25 3.70 -4.23
N ARG A 177 6.94 3.86 -2.94
CA ARG A 177 5.77 3.23 -2.31
C ARG A 177 4.47 3.62 -3.04
N TYR A 178 4.30 4.89 -3.39
CA TYR A 178 3.16 5.36 -4.17
C TYR A 178 3.02 4.61 -5.52
N ALA A 179 4.11 4.46 -6.27
CA ALA A 179 4.08 3.80 -7.58
C ALA A 179 3.78 2.29 -7.45
N ARG A 180 4.37 1.62 -6.45
CA ARG A 180 4.11 0.21 -6.14
C ARG A 180 2.65 -0.02 -5.76
N GLN A 181 2.13 0.76 -4.83
CA GLN A 181 0.76 0.60 -4.34
C GLN A 181 -0.27 0.93 -5.43
N THR A 182 -0.03 1.98 -6.24
CA THR A 182 -0.83 2.28 -7.45
C THR A 182 -0.94 1.06 -8.36
N PHE A 183 0.18 0.36 -8.59
CA PHE A 183 0.21 -0.88 -9.34
C PHE A 183 -0.56 -2.02 -8.63
N ILE A 184 -0.28 -2.26 -7.35
CA ILE A 184 -0.88 -3.32 -6.54
C ILE A 184 -2.41 -3.25 -6.52
N TYR A 185 -2.99 -2.08 -6.20
CA TYR A 185 -4.44 -1.92 -6.13
C TYR A 185 -5.09 -2.06 -7.52
N SER A 186 -4.45 -1.53 -8.57
CA SER A 186 -4.92 -1.75 -9.93
C SER A 186 -4.88 -3.24 -10.33
N ALA A 187 -3.84 -3.96 -9.92
CA ALA A 187 -3.68 -5.38 -10.24
C ALA A 187 -4.73 -6.24 -9.54
N ILE A 188 -5.01 -5.99 -8.26
CA ILE A 188 -6.04 -6.71 -7.49
C ILE A 188 -7.41 -6.60 -8.16
N SER A 189 -7.86 -5.39 -8.51
CA SER A 189 -9.14 -5.23 -9.23
C SER A 189 -9.08 -5.95 -10.57
N TYR A 190 -8.07 -5.63 -11.39
CA TYR A 190 -7.96 -6.13 -12.76
C TYR A 190 -7.99 -7.67 -12.86
N LEU A 191 -7.32 -8.35 -11.92
CA LEU A 191 -7.29 -9.81 -11.80
C LEU A 191 -8.63 -10.39 -11.34
N ARG A 192 -9.26 -9.79 -10.31
CA ARG A 192 -10.56 -10.25 -9.78
C ARG A 192 -11.69 -10.05 -10.79
N ASP A 193 -11.72 -8.90 -11.48
CA ASP A 193 -12.71 -8.56 -12.50
C ASP A 193 -12.69 -9.54 -13.69
N ARG A 194 -11.52 -10.16 -13.95
CA ARG A 194 -11.32 -11.17 -15.01
C ARG A 194 -11.27 -12.60 -14.48
N ASN A 195 -11.51 -12.82 -13.19
CA ASN A 195 -11.51 -14.12 -12.54
C ASN A 195 -10.18 -14.90 -12.72
N PHE A 196 -9.04 -14.18 -12.70
CA PHE A 196 -7.70 -14.77 -12.55
C PHE A 196 -7.46 -15.24 -11.11
N ASP A 197 -6.64 -16.27 -10.96
CA ASP A 197 -6.22 -16.86 -9.68
C ASP A 197 -4.92 -16.25 -9.14
N GLY A 198 -4.21 -15.40 -9.89
CA GLY A 198 -2.95 -14.79 -9.45
C GLY A 198 -2.21 -13.97 -10.49
N LEU A 199 -1.05 -13.45 -10.09
CA LEU A 199 -0.14 -12.59 -10.86
C LEU A 199 1.25 -13.21 -10.94
N ASP A 200 1.84 -13.21 -12.13
CA ASP A 200 3.24 -13.60 -12.37
C ASP A 200 4.06 -12.36 -12.78
N ILE A 201 5.20 -12.13 -12.12
CA ILE A 201 6.07 -10.98 -12.39
C ILE A 201 7.27 -11.42 -13.23
N ASP A 202 7.33 -10.98 -14.48
CA ASP A 202 8.39 -11.30 -15.44
C ASP A 202 9.24 -10.06 -15.76
N TRP A 203 10.01 -9.60 -14.76
CA TRP A 203 10.96 -8.50 -14.96
C TRP A 203 12.28 -9.05 -15.48
N GLU A 204 12.57 -8.77 -16.75
CA GLU A 204 13.81 -9.16 -17.43
C GLU A 204 14.81 -8.00 -17.65
N TYR A 205 15.78 -7.71 -16.77
CA TYR A 205 15.98 -8.17 -15.39
C TYR A 205 16.22 -6.96 -14.46
N PRO A 206 15.87 -7.05 -13.16
CA PRO A 206 16.31 -6.06 -12.16
C PRO A 206 17.84 -6.04 -12.11
N LYS A 207 18.44 -4.84 -12.03
CA LYS A 207 19.89 -4.67 -12.05
C LYS A 207 20.37 -3.49 -11.20
N GLY A 208 21.09 -3.81 -10.14
CA GLY A 208 21.75 -2.84 -9.25
C GLY A 208 21.14 -2.86 -7.85
N GLY A 209 21.74 -2.08 -6.94
CA GLY A 209 21.30 -2.03 -5.54
C GLY A 209 19.84 -1.61 -5.38
N ASP A 210 19.41 -0.60 -6.14
CA ASP A 210 18.07 -0.02 -6.03
C ASP A 210 17.01 -0.97 -6.60
N ASP A 211 17.18 -1.46 -7.84
CA ASP A 211 16.29 -2.45 -8.45
C ASP A 211 16.12 -3.70 -7.56
N LYS A 212 17.22 -4.20 -6.99
CA LYS A 212 17.21 -5.39 -6.12
C LYS A 212 16.38 -5.16 -4.85
N LYS A 213 16.53 -4.01 -4.19
CA LYS A 213 15.71 -3.64 -3.03
C LYS A 213 14.24 -3.40 -3.42
N ASN A 214 14.02 -2.64 -4.48
CA ASN A 214 12.70 -2.23 -4.94
C ASN A 214 11.87 -3.41 -5.48
N TYR A 215 12.51 -4.42 -6.07
CA TYR A 215 11.86 -5.68 -6.44
C TYR A 215 11.38 -6.47 -5.23
N VAL A 216 12.19 -6.57 -4.16
CA VAL A 216 11.76 -7.18 -2.88
C VAL A 216 10.59 -6.41 -2.28
N LEU A 217 10.64 -5.08 -2.26
CA LEU A 217 9.54 -4.25 -1.74
C LEU A 217 8.25 -4.43 -2.57
N LEU A 218 8.35 -4.54 -3.90
CA LEU A 218 7.21 -4.81 -4.77
C LEU A 218 6.58 -6.18 -4.49
N LEU A 219 7.38 -7.24 -4.36
CA LEU A 219 6.88 -8.58 -4.05
C LEU A 219 6.30 -8.67 -2.63
N LYS A 220 6.94 -8.02 -1.65
CA LYS A 220 6.45 -7.89 -0.27
C LYS A 220 5.06 -7.26 -0.26
N GLU A 221 4.95 -6.05 -0.80
CA GLU A 221 3.72 -5.26 -0.76
C GLU A 221 2.59 -5.90 -1.60
N LEU A 222 2.90 -6.56 -2.74
CA LEU A 222 1.94 -7.40 -3.47
C LEU A 222 1.41 -8.55 -2.61
N ARG A 223 2.31 -9.29 -1.94
CA ARG A 223 1.95 -10.45 -1.13
C ARG A 223 1.10 -10.07 0.08
N GLU A 224 1.48 -9.02 0.78
CA GLU A 224 0.74 -8.46 1.92
C GLU A 224 -0.68 -8.02 1.48
N ALA A 225 -0.81 -7.32 0.35
CA ALA A 225 -2.09 -6.89 -0.18
C ALA A 225 -2.97 -8.07 -0.65
N PHE A 226 -2.39 -9.10 -1.27
CA PHE A 226 -3.11 -10.32 -1.65
C PHE A 226 -3.59 -11.11 -0.41
N GLU A 227 -2.80 -11.18 0.66
CA GLU A 227 -3.22 -11.81 1.92
C GLU A 227 -4.34 -11.03 2.61
N ALA A 228 -4.24 -9.70 2.66
CA ALA A 228 -5.25 -8.86 3.29
C ALA A 228 -6.59 -8.88 2.52
N GLU A 229 -6.56 -8.78 1.19
CA GLU A 229 -7.79 -8.84 0.36
C GLU A 229 -8.52 -10.18 0.51
N ALA A 230 -7.76 -11.28 0.60
CA ALA A 230 -8.30 -12.63 0.80
C ALA A 230 -9.03 -12.77 2.14
N GLN A 231 -8.46 -12.23 3.21
CA GLN A 231 -9.05 -12.23 4.56
C GLN A 231 -10.29 -11.34 4.61
N GLU A 232 -10.19 -10.10 4.11
CA GLU A 232 -11.25 -9.09 4.10
C GLU A 232 -12.50 -9.58 3.32
N LYS A 233 -12.30 -10.09 2.09
CA LYS A 233 -13.41 -10.56 1.25
C LYS A 233 -13.78 -12.04 1.47
N LYS A 234 -13.05 -12.76 2.33
CA LYS A 234 -13.22 -14.20 2.62
C LYS A 234 -13.15 -15.07 1.35
N MET A 235 -12.19 -14.75 0.48
CA MET A 235 -11.97 -15.44 -0.80
C MET A 235 -10.59 -16.11 -0.85
N PRO A 236 -10.36 -17.08 -1.76
CA PRO A 236 -9.03 -17.64 -1.97
C PRO A 236 -8.03 -16.55 -2.36
N ARG A 237 -6.88 -16.52 -1.70
CA ARG A 237 -5.78 -15.58 -1.98
C ARG A 237 -5.30 -15.71 -3.42
N LEU A 238 -5.01 -14.57 -4.05
CA LEU A 238 -4.32 -14.50 -5.34
C LEU A 238 -2.90 -15.07 -5.20
N LEU A 239 -2.52 -15.97 -6.10
CA LEU A 239 -1.14 -16.47 -6.20
C LEU A 239 -0.21 -15.34 -6.66
N LEU A 240 1.02 -15.33 -6.13
CA LEU A 240 2.08 -14.43 -6.58
C LEU A 240 3.30 -15.25 -6.99
N THR A 241 3.70 -15.15 -8.25
CA THR A 241 4.83 -15.90 -8.82
C THR A 241 5.76 -14.96 -9.59
N ALA A 242 6.92 -15.46 -10.00
CA ALA A 242 7.82 -14.71 -10.87
C ALA A 242 8.61 -15.63 -11.80
N ALA A 243 8.85 -15.16 -13.02
CA ALA A 243 9.85 -15.72 -13.92
C ALA A 243 11.24 -15.14 -13.59
N VAL A 244 12.26 -16.00 -13.52
CA VAL A 244 13.60 -15.61 -13.02
C VAL A 244 14.76 -16.19 -13.84
N PRO A 245 15.89 -15.48 -13.95
CA PRO A 245 17.00 -15.86 -14.82
C PRO A 245 17.87 -16.99 -14.26
N VAL A 246 18.55 -17.67 -15.18
CA VAL A 246 19.58 -18.68 -14.90
C VAL A 246 21.01 -18.12 -14.86
N GLY A 247 21.26 -16.97 -15.51
CA GLY A 247 22.60 -16.35 -15.58
C GLY A 247 23.11 -15.86 -14.22
N PRO A 248 24.27 -16.34 -13.72
CA PRO A 248 24.77 -16.00 -12.38
C PRO A 248 24.92 -14.50 -12.10
N ASP A 249 25.34 -13.72 -13.10
CA ASP A 249 25.52 -12.27 -12.96
C ASP A 249 24.18 -11.53 -12.82
N ASN A 250 23.13 -11.98 -13.53
CA ASN A 250 21.77 -11.41 -13.41
C ASN A 250 21.20 -11.70 -12.01
N VAL A 251 21.31 -12.96 -11.54
CA VAL A 251 20.84 -13.36 -10.21
C VAL A 251 21.56 -12.56 -9.12
N LYS A 252 22.90 -12.49 -9.16
CA LYS A 252 23.71 -11.74 -8.20
C LYS A 252 23.38 -10.25 -8.18
N SER A 253 23.17 -9.65 -9.36
CA SER A 253 22.96 -8.20 -9.50
C SER A 253 21.52 -7.74 -9.26
N GLY A 254 20.54 -8.63 -9.37
CA GLY A 254 19.12 -8.26 -9.37
C GLY A 254 18.27 -8.85 -8.23
N TYR A 255 18.67 -9.98 -7.65
CA TYR A 255 17.78 -10.80 -6.82
C TYR A 255 18.32 -10.97 -5.41
N ASP A 256 17.49 -10.68 -4.42
CA ASP A 256 17.67 -11.12 -3.04
C ASP A 256 16.90 -12.42 -2.84
N VAL A 257 17.56 -13.54 -3.16
CA VAL A 257 16.88 -14.84 -3.34
C VAL A 257 16.07 -15.29 -2.11
N PRO A 258 16.55 -15.18 -0.86
CA PRO A 258 15.75 -15.53 0.32
C PRO A 258 14.49 -14.66 0.46
N ALA A 259 14.61 -13.34 0.32
CA ALA A 259 13.49 -12.41 0.47
C ALA A 259 12.46 -12.54 -0.68
N VAL A 260 12.93 -12.71 -1.92
CA VAL A 260 12.09 -13.03 -3.08
C VAL A 260 11.34 -14.34 -2.83
N ALA A 261 12.05 -15.40 -2.38
CA ALA A 261 11.46 -16.71 -2.14
C ALA A 261 10.46 -16.76 -0.97
N SER A 262 10.53 -15.84 0.01
CA SER A 262 9.52 -15.78 1.07
C SER A 262 8.16 -15.27 0.58
N TYR A 263 8.13 -14.27 -0.31
CA TYR A 263 6.88 -13.65 -0.76
C TYR A 263 6.18 -14.39 -1.91
N LEU A 264 6.95 -15.07 -2.77
CA LEU A 264 6.39 -15.84 -3.88
C LEU A 264 5.78 -17.17 -3.43
N ASP A 265 4.72 -17.62 -4.08
CA ASP A 265 4.16 -18.97 -3.96
C ASP A 265 5.10 -20.01 -4.60
N PHE A 266 5.56 -19.72 -5.81
CA PHE A 266 6.58 -20.48 -6.53
C PHE A 266 7.34 -19.59 -7.53
N ILE A 267 8.46 -20.11 -8.02
CA ILE A 267 9.49 -19.42 -8.80
C ILE A 267 9.66 -20.16 -10.12
N ASN A 268 9.33 -19.51 -11.24
CA ASN A 268 9.46 -20.06 -12.59
C ASN A 268 10.90 -19.82 -13.09
N LEU A 269 11.78 -20.80 -12.91
CA LEU A 269 13.17 -20.70 -13.36
C LEU A 269 13.24 -20.85 -14.89
N MET A 270 13.66 -19.80 -15.60
CA MET A 270 13.74 -19.79 -17.06
C MET A 270 14.95 -20.59 -17.56
N ALA A 271 14.87 -21.92 -17.43
CA ALA A 271 15.96 -22.86 -17.70
C ALA A 271 16.12 -23.20 -19.20
N TYR A 272 16.18 -22.15 -20.00
CA TYR A 272 16.34 -22.12 -21.45
C TYR A 272 17.04 -20.79 -21.83
N ASP A 273 17.32 -20.57 -23.12
CA ASP A 273 18.13 -19.44 -23.60
C ASP A 273 19.50 -19.33 -22.92
N PHE A 274 20.08 -20.47 -22.51
CA PHE A 274 21.46 -20.53 -22.02
C PHE A 274 22.46 -20.14 -23.12
N HIS A 275 22.19 -20.59 -24.35
CA HIS A 275 22.99 -20.32 -25.53
C HIS A 275 22.12 -19.96 -26.74
N GLY A 276 22.67 -19.20 -27.68
CA GLY A 276 21.93 -18.73 -28.85
C GLY A 276 22.70 -17.77 -29.76
N LYS A 277 22.00 -17.19 -30.74
CA LYS A 277 22.57 -16.37 -31.84
C LYS A 277 23.43 -15.15 -31.44
N TRP A 278 23.49 -14.82 -30.14
CA TRP A 278 24.37 -13.80 -29.57
C TRP A 278 25.82 -14.30 -29.39
N GLU A 279 26.04 -15.61 -29.44
CA GLU A 279 27.36 -16.26 -29.40
C GLU A 279 27.91 -16.52 -30.81
N ARG A 280 29.20 -16.84 -30.89
CA ARG A 280 29.93 -17.13 -32.15
C ARG A 280 30.12 -18.62 -32.41
N GLU A 281 29.62 -19.46 -31.53
CA GLU A 281 29.74 -20.91 -31.54
C GLU A 281 28.37 -21.51 -31.22
N THR A 282 28.09 -22.72 -31.71
CA THR A 282 26.86 -23.44 -31.37
C THR A 282 26.86 -23.83 -29.90
N GLY A 283 25.77 -23.51 -29.20
CA GLY A 283 25.49 -23.94 -27.84
C GLY A 283 24.04 -24.36 -27.71
N HIS A 284 23.74 -25.24 -26.76
CA HIS A 284 22.40 -25.81 -26.62
C HIS A 284 21.43 -24.86 -25.92
N ASN A 285 20.15 -24.83 -26.34
CA ASN A 285 19.14 -23.95 -25.74
C ASN A 285 18.96 -24.17 -24.23
N ALA A 286 18.76 -25.44 -23.84
CA ALA A 286 18.47 -25.86 -22.46
C ALA A 286 19.19 -27.16 -22.05
N PRO A 287 20.53 -27.22 -22.01
CA PRO A 287 21.26 -28.43 -21.66
C PRO A 287 21.02 -28.80 -20.19
N LEU A 288 20.73 -30.08 -19.89
CA LEU A 288 20.48 -30.53 -18.51
C LEU A 288 21.76 -30.42 -17.67
N TYR A 289 22.88 -30.87 -18.25
CA TYR A 289 24.23 -30.72 -17.71
C TYR A 289 25.12 -29.99 -18.73
N ALA A 290 26.18 -29.33 -18.26
CA ALA A 290 27.17 -28.72 -19.14
C ALA A 290 28.03 -29.77 -19.88
N SER A 291 28.59 -29.38 -21.03
CA SER A 291 29.52 -30.22 -21.78
C SER A 291 30.90 -30.26 -21.11
N SER A 292 31.66 -31.33 -21.35
CA SER A 292 33.10 -31.38 -21.05
C SER A 292 33.92 -30.37 -21.86
N LEU A 293 33.38 -29.90 -23.00
CA LEU A 293 33.99 -28.89 -23.87
C LEU A 293 33.81 -27.44 -23.38
N ASP A 294 32.84 -27.19 -22.50
CA ASP A 294 32.56 -25.86 -21.97
C ASP A 294 33.75 -25.28 -21.19
N SER A 295 33.96 -23.96 -21.31
CA SER A 295 34.84 -23.25 -20.37
C SER A 295 34.28 -23.29 -18.95
N GLU A 296 35.13 -23.13 -17.93
CA GLU A 296 34.70 -23.11 -16.52
C GLU A 296 33.63 -22.03 -16.22
N TRP A 297 33.56 -20.96 -17.03
CA TRP A 297 32.46 -20.01 -16.94
C TRP A 297 31.17 -20.56 -17.57
N GLN A 298 31.24 -21.08 -18.80
CA GLN A 298 30.10 -21.66 -19.52
C GLN A 298 29.49 -22.87 -18.81
N LYS A 299 30.27 -23.65 -18.06
CA LYS A 299 29.74 -24.78 -17.27
C LYS A 299 28.63 -24.40 -16.31
N GLN A 300 28.53 -23.13 -15.91
CA GLN A 300 27.42 -22.63 -15.08
C GLN A 300 26.07 -22.56 -15.82
N LEU A 301 26.08 -22.62 -17.16
CA LEU A 301 24.94 -22.46 -18.07
C LEU A 301 24.27 -23.81 -18.40
N SER A 302 23.76 -24.49 -17.36
CA SER A 302 22.94 -25.70 -17.51
C SER A 302 21.82 -25.75 -16.48
N VAL A 303 20.78 -26.54 -16.74
CA VAL A 303 19.61 -26.67 -15.86
C VAL A 303 20.03 -27.10 -14.44
N ASP A 304 20.92 -28.09 -14.29
CA ASP A 304 21.38 -28.56 -12.98
C ASP A 304 22.13 -27.49 -12.19
N ASN A 305 23.03 -26.75 -12.85
CA ASN A 305 23.82 -25.72 -12.20
C ASN A 305 23.01 -24.47 -11.87
N ALA A 306 22.08 -24.06 -12.73
CA ALA A 306 21.20 -22.93 -12.47
C ALA A 306 20.23 -23.22 -11.31
N ALA A 307 19.58 -24.38 -11.31
CA ALA A 307 18.68 -24.76 -10.21
C ALA A 307 19.45 -24.93 -8.89
N SER A 308 20.63 -25.55 -8.93
CA SER A 308 21.50 -25.69 -7.75
C SER A 308 22.03 -24.35 -7.24
N MET A 309 22.28 -23.37 -8.12
CA MET A 309 22.64 -22.01 -7.72
C MET A 309 21.50 -21.33 -6.94
N TRP A 310 20.26 -21.39 -7.44
CA TRP A 310 19.10 -20.81 -6.74
C TRP A 310 18.90 -21.43 -5.35
N VAL A 311 19.02 -22.76 -5.24
CA VAL A 311 18.97 -23.45 -3.93
C VAL A 311 20.09 -22.99 -3.00
N ARG A 312 21.33 -22.91 -3.49
CA ARG A 312 22.49 -22.44 -2.72
C ARG A 312 22.36 -21.00 -2.24
N LEU A 313 21.59 -20.17 -2.96
CA LEU A 313 21.28 -18.79 -2.59
C LEU A 313 20.05 -18.66 -1.67
N GLY A 314 19.40 -19.77 -1.31
CA GLY A 314 18.33 -19.82 -0.30
C GLY A 314 16.91 -20.08 -0.84
N ALA A 315 16.73 -20.37 -2.13
CA ALA A 315 15.41 -20.74 -2.65
C ALA A 315 15.01 -22.17 -2.21
N PRO A 316 13.82 -22.38 -1.62
CA PRO A 316 13.30 -23.72 -1.34
C PRO A 316 13.08 -24.50 -2.64
N LYS A 317 13.45 -25.78 -2.65
CA LYS A 317 13.39 -26.62 -3.86
C LYS A 317 11.95 -26.83 -4.35
N GLU A 318 11.04 -27.04 -3.40
CA GLU A 318 9.61 -27.19 -3.58
C GLU A 318 8.91 -25.95 -4.17
N LYS A 319 9.58 -24.78 -4.15
CA LYS A 319 9.14 -23.56 -4.84
C LYS A 319 9.77 -23.37 -6.21
N LEU A 320 10.88 -24.04 -6.54
CA LEU A 320 11.53 -23.91 -7.86
C LEU A 320 10.81 -24.78 -8.88
N ILE A 321 10.22 -24.13 -9.88
CA ILE A 321 9.55 -24.75 -11.01
C ILE A 321 10.46 -24.59 -12.24
N ILE A 322 10.89 -25.69 -12.84
CA ILE A 322 12.00 -25.70 -13.79
C ILE A 322 11.47 -25.55 -15.22
N GLY A 323 11.93 -24.51 -15.92
CA GLY A 323 11.56 -24.21 -17.30
C GLY A 323 11.99 -25.29 -18.31
N MET A 324 11.09 -25.58 -19.23
CA MET A 324 11.22 -26.54 -20.33
C MET A 324 10.81 -25.81 -21.62
N PRO A 325 11.73 -25.63 -22.58
CA PRO A 325 11.39 -24.97 -23.84
C PRO A 325 10.71 -25.95 -24.80
N THR A 326 9.61 -25.55 -25.42
CA THR A 326 9.02 -26.24 -26.58
C THR A 326 9.52 -25.62 -27.89
N TYR A 327 10.78 -25.18 -27.88
CA TYR A 327 11.46 -24.51 -28.98
C TYR A 327 12.97 -24.77 -28.94
N GLY A 328 13.65 -24.55 -30.07
CA GLY A 328 15.10 -24.61 -30.17
C GLY A 328 15.72 -23.27 -30.53
N ARG A 329 16.96 -23.06 -30.07
CA ARG A 329 17.81 -21.95 -30.53
C ARG A 329 18.68 -22.43 -31.69
N SER A 330 18.71 -21.65 -32.77
CA SER A 330 19.30 -22.04 -34.05
C SER A 330 20.47 -21.17 -34.48
N PHE A 331 21.40 -21.77 -35.22
CA PHE A 331 22.63 -21.16 -35.72
C PHE A 331 22.85 -21.51 -37.20
N THR A 332 23.56 -20.64 -37.92
CA THR A 332 24.12 -20.95 -39.24
C THR A 332 25.61 -21.27 -39.11
N LEU A 333 25.99 -22.53 -39.34
CA LEU A 333 27.37 -23.02 -39.25
C LEU A 333 28.30 -22.30 -40.24
N SER A 334 29.50 -21.96 -39.80
CA SER A 334 30.56 -21.40 -40.65
C SER A 334 31.30 -22.48 -41.45
N ASN A 335 31.23 -23.74 -41.02
CA ASN A 335 31.88 -24.87 -41.67
C ASN A 335 31.00 -26.12 -41.54
N LEU A 336 30.52 -26.64 -42.67
CA LEU A 336 29.67 -27.84 -42.74
C LEU A 336 30.33 -29.10 -42.15
N SER A 337 31.66 -29.16 -42.14
CA SER A 337 32.44 -30.27 -41.55
C SER A 337 32.63 -30.14 -40.03
N ASN A 338 32.12 -29.08 -39.40
CA ASN A 338 32.05 -28.97 -37.94
C ASN A 338 30.62 -28.61 -37.53
N PHE A 339 29.90 -29.59 -37.03
CA PHE A 339 28.47 -29.50 -36.69
C PHE A 339 28.19 -29.94 -35.24
N ARG A 340 29.23 -30.10 -34.43
CA ARG A 340 29.11 -30.43 -33.00
C ARG A 340 28.71 -29.18 -32.20
N VAL A 341 28.50 -29.34 -30.89
CA VAL A 341 28.50 -28.22 -29.95
C VAL A 341 29.89 -27.56 -29.98
N HIS A 342 29.97 -26.24 -29.77
CA HIS A 342 31.13 -25.39 -30.03
C HIS A 342 31.58 -25.30 -31.50
N ALA A 343 30.72 -25.64 -32.46
CA ALA A 343 31.00 -25.38 -33.87
C ALA A 343 30.92 -23.87 -34.18
N PRO A 344 31.92 -23.27 -34.88
CA PRO A 344 31.86 -21.86 -35.23
C PRO A 344 30.64 -21.50 -36.07
N ALA A 345 29.87 -20.50 -35.63
CA ALA A 345 28.65 -20.02 -36.28
C ALA A 345 28.84 -18.62 -36.87
N SER A 346 28.21 -18.38 -38.02
CA SER A 346 28.20 -17.09 -38.71
C SER A 346 27.08 -16.16 -38.23
N GLY A 347 26.12 -16.70 -37.47
CA GLY A 347 25.00 -16.00 -36.88
C GLY A 347 23.87 -16.96 -36.51
N GLY A 348 22.68 -16.42 -36.28
CA GLY A 348 21.47 -17.22 -36.06
C GLY A 348 21.08 -18.07 -37.26
N GLY A 349 20.29 -19.13 -37.01
CA GLY A 349 19.66 -19.93 -38.06
C GLY A 349 18.61 -19.12 -38.83
N LYS A 350 18.23 -19.64 -40.00
CA LYS A 350 17.14 -19.12 -40.82
C LYS A 350 15.82 -19.16 -40.01
N ALA A 351 14.98 -18.15 -40.22
CA ALA A 351 13.69 -18.06 -39.54
C ALA A 351 12.73 -19.15 -40.05
N GLY A 352 11.98 -19.78 -39.14
CA GLY A 352 10.92 -20.74 -39.49
C GLY A 352 9.74 -20.09 -40.22
N GLU A 353 8.93 -20.90 -40.90
CA GLU A 353 7.77 -20.39 -41.66
C GLU A 353 6.73 -19.72 -40.73
N TYR A 354 6.57 -20.24 -39.51
CA TYR A 354 5.46 -19.89 -38.63
C TYR A 354 5.90 -18.98 -37.48
N THR A 355 7.07 -19.24 -36.87
CA THR A 355 7.65 -18.40 -35.81
C THR A 355 8.30 -17.12 -36.34
N LYS A 356 8.88 -17.17 -37.55
CA LYS A 356 9.42 -16.02 -38.30
C LYS A 356 10.54 -15.23 -37.59
N GLU A 357 11.20 -15.82 -36.60
CA GLU A 357 12.39 -15.24 -35.95
C GLU A 357 13.67 -16.01 -36.35
N SER A 358 14.69 -15.29 -36.83
CA SER A 358 16.01 -15.90 -37.07
C SER A 358 16.69 -16.28 -35.75
N GLY A 359 17.24 -17.50 -35.68
CA GLY A 359 17.85 -18.05 -34.46
C GLY A 359 16.88 -18.70 -33.48
N PHE A 360 15.63 -18.96 -33.91
CA PHE A 360 14.57 -19.55 -33.10
C PHE A 360 13.67 -20.42 -33.99
N LEU A 361 13.23 -21.58 -33.49
CA LEU A 361 12.26 -22.46 -34.14
C LEU A 361 11.38 -23.15 -33.09
N ALA A 362 10.07 -23.25 -33.33
CA ALA A 362 9.16 -24.03 -32.48
C ALA A 362 9.42 -25.55 -32.61
N TYR A 363 9.02 -26.36 -31.63
CA TYR A 363 9.20 -27.82 -31.69
C TYR A 363 8.58 -28.42 -32.96
N TYR A 364 7.38 -27.97 -33.34
CA TYR A 364 6.74 -28.43 -34.58
C TYR A 364 7.52 -28.05 -35.86
N GLU A 365 8.26 -26.94 -35.91
CA GLU A 365 9.14 -26.58 -37.03
C GLU A 365 10.39 -27.49 -37.10
N ILE A 366 10.91 -27.87 -35.92
CA ILE A 366 12.03 -28.80 -35.80
C ILE A 366 11.61 -30.21 -36.24
N CYS A 367 10.40 -30.63 -35.88
CA CYS A 367 9.78 -31.87 -36.36
C CYS A 367 9.66 -31.90 -37.90
N GLU A 368 9.18 -30.82 -38.54
CA GLU A 368 9.16 -30.72 -40.00
C GLU A 368 10.56 -30.92 -40.60
N MET A 369 11.60 -30.28 -40.04
CA MET A 369 12.98 -30.42 -40.53
C MET A 369 13.53 -31.85 -40.37
N LEU A 370 13.27 -32.50 -39.22
CA LEU A 370 13.69 -33.88 -38.95
C LEU A 370 13.03 -34.89 -39.90
N GLN A 371 11.73 -34.75 -40.17
CA GLN A 371 11.03 -35.58 -41.16
C GLN A 371 11.49 -35.32 -42.60
N ASN A 372 11.97 -34.11 -42.90
CA ASN A 372 12.50 -33.73 -44.21
C ASN A 372 14.04 -33.87 -44.31
N GLY A 373 14.61 -34.81 -43.56
CA GLY A 373 16.00 -35.27 -43.76
C GLY A 373 17.08 -34.46 -43.04
N ALA A 374 16.73 -33.63 -42.06
CA ALA A 374 17.72 -33.18 -41.08
C ALA A 374 18.32 -34.38 -40.33
N ALA A 375 19.57 -34.26 -39.91
CA ALA A 375 20.21 -35.27 -39.08
C ALA A 375 19.92 -35.03 -37.61
N TYR A 376 19.56 -36.08 -36.87
CA TYR A 376 19.38 -36.06 -35.42
C TYR A 376 20.66 -36.54 -34.72
N ILE A 377 21.10 -35.80 -33.70
CA ILE A 377 22.23 -36.16 -32.85
C ILE A 377 21.81 -36.05 -31.39
N TRP A 378 22.09 -37.08 -30.60
CA TRP A 378 21.93 -37.07 -29.14
C TRP A 378 23.25 -36.74 -28.46
N ASP A 379 23.30 -35.69 -27.64
CA ASP A 379 24.44 -35.44 -26.75
C ASP A 379 24.22 -36.14 -25.41
N ASP A 380 25.08 -37.11 -25.10
CA ASP A 380 24.95 -37.92 -23.89
C ASP A 380 25.65 -37.32 -22.66
N GLU A 381 26.42 -36.24 -22.79
CA GLU A 381 26.90 -35.46 -21.64
C GLU A 381 25.80 -34.50 -21.18
N MET A 382 25.26 -33.71 -22.11
CA MET A 382 24.24 -32.69 -21.83
C MET A 382 22.82 -33.25 -21.67
N LYS A 383 22.59 -34.52 -22.08
CA LYS A 383 21.30 -35.22 -22.08
C LYS A 383 20.19 -34.53 -22.88
N VAL A 384 20.54 -34.03 -24.07
CA VAL A 384 19.66 -33.28 -24.97
C VAL A 384 19.99 -33.55 -26.44
N PRO A 385 19.01 -33.42 -27.36
CA PRO A 385 19.25 -33.54 -28.79
C PRO A 385 19.73 -32.23 -29.43
N TYR A 386 20.40 -32.34 -30.57
CA TYR A 386 20.47 -31.26 -31.54
C TYR A 386 20.32 -31.83 -32.95
N MET A 387 19.93 -30.98 -33.90
CA MET A 387 19.77 -31.40 -35.30
C MET A 387 20.50 -30.48 -36.27
N VAL A 388 20.87 -31.06 -37.42
CA VAL A 388 21.71 -30.42 -38.44
C VAL A 388 21.12 -30.66 -39.82
N GLN A 389 20.87 -29.59 -40.58
CA GLN A 389 20.42 -29.68 -41.97
C GLN A 389 21.18 -28.68 -42.83
N ASN A 390 22.12 -29.18 -43.66
CA ASN A 390 23.09 -28.35 -44.38
C ASN A 390 23.88 -27.44 -43.42
N ASP A 391 23.76 -26.13 -43.59
CA ASP A 391 24.39 -25.09 -42.75
C ASP A 391 23.58 -24.75 -41.49
N GLN A 392 22.39 -25.34 -41.29
CA GLN A 392 21.54 -25.04 -40.14
C GLN A 392 21.80 -26.01 -39.00
N TRP A 393 21.97 -25.47 -37.80
CA TRP A 393 22.13 -26.22 -36.55
C TRP A 393 21.08 -25.74 -35.54
N VAL A 394 20.45 -26.66 -34.80
CA VAL A 394 19.40 -26.34 -33.81
C VAL A 394 19.53 -27.22 -32.57
N GLY A 395 19.69 -26.60 -31.39
CA GLY A 395 19.62 -27.26 -30.09
C GLY A 395 18.22 -27.09 -29.49
N PHE A 396 17.57 -28.19 -29.11
CA PHE A 396 16.15 -28.23 -28.76
C PHE A 396 15.85 -29.33 -27.72
N ASP A 397 14.60 -29.45 -27.29
CA ASP A 397 14.15 -30.53 -26.42
C ASP A 397 13.16 -31.46 -27.15
N ASP A 398 13.30 -32.77 -26.92
CA ASP A 398 12.43 -33.84 -27.44
C ASP A 398 11.81 -34.65 -26.29
N GLU A 399 10.91 -35.60 -26.56
CA GLU A 399 10.30 -36.42 -25.49
C GLU A 399 11.35 -37.11 -24.60
N LYS A 400 12.51 -37.50 -25.16
CA LYS A 400 13.58 -38.20 -24.44
C LYS A 400 14.30 -37.27 -23.46
N SER A 401 14.71 -36.07 -23.88
CA SER A 401 15.33 -35.09 -22.99
C SER A 401 14.34 -34.56 -21.96
N ILE A 402 13.07 -34.36 -22.34
CA ILE A 402 12.02 -33.98 -21.41
C ILE A 402 11.84 -35.04 -20.31
N ARG A 403 11.70 -36.34 -20.65
CA ARG A 403 11.59 -37.40 -19.62
C ARG A 403 12.80 -37.45 -18.70
N LEU A 404 14.02 -37.36 -19.23
CA LEU A 404 15.24 -37.32 -18.43
C LEU A 404 15.30 -36.08 -17.51
N LYS A 405 14.79 -34.94 -17.97
CA LYS A 405 14.63 -33.73 -17.13
C LYS A 405 13.56 -33.96 -16.06
N MET A 406 12.44 -34.62 -16.33
CA MET A 406 11.44 -34.94 -15.30
C MET A 406 12.00 -35.89 -14.24
N ASP A 407 12.75 -36.93 -14.63
CA ASP A 407 13.39 -37.86 -13.69
C ASP A 407 14.47 -37.18 -12.85
N TRP A 408 15.32 -36.33 -13.45
CA TRP A 408 16.24 -35.47 -12.72
C TRP A 408 15.50 -34.58 -11.72
N LEU A 409 14.42 -33.93 -12.14
CA LEU A 409 13.64 -32.99 -11.33
C LEU A 409 13.03 -33.68 -10.10
N LYS A 410 12.38 -34.84 -10.32
CA LYS A 410 11.87 -35.75 -9.27
C LYS A 410 13.00 -36.17 -8.33
N SER A 411 14.15 -36.62 -8.85
CA SER A 411 15.29 -37.09 -8.04
C SER A 411 15.93 -36.00 -7.17
N LYS A 412 15.90 -34.74 -7.62
CA LYS A 412 16.47 -33.60 -6.91
C LYS A 412 15.46 -32.97 -5.94
N GLY A 413 14.16 -33.24 -6.11
CA GLY A 413 13.07 -32.78 -5.23
C GLY A 413 12.59 -31.36 -5.52
N TYR A 414 12.54 -30.95 -6.79
CA TYR A 414 12.02 -29.63 -7.19
C TYR A 414 10.49 -29.62 -7.33
N GLY A 415 9.86 -28.43 -7.29
CA GLY A 415 8.41 -28.26 -7.16
C GLY A 415 7.56 -28.58 -8.41
N GLY A 416 8.17 -28.75 -9.58
CA GLY A 416 7.47 -29.03 -10.83
C GLY A 416 8.15 -28.47 -12.08
N ALA A 417 7.50 -28.62 -13.24
CA ALA A 417 7.97 -28.12 -14.52
C ALA A 417 7.16 -26.90 -15.00
N MET A 418 7.85 -25.97 -15.65
CA MET A 418 7.28 -24.80 -16.31
C MET A 418 7.52 -24.92 -17.81
N VAL A 419 6.59 -24.47 -18.65
CA VAL A 419 6.66 -24.62 -20.11
C VAL A 419 6.59 -23.26 -20.79
N TRP A 420 7.64 -22.94 -21.55
CA TRP A 420 7.64 -21.85 -22.54
C TRP A 420 7.69 -22.47 -23.95
N THR A 421 6.56 -22.67 -24.65
CA THR A 421 5.17 -22.33 -24.32
C THR A 421 4.21 -23.46 -24.72
N VAL A 422 2.94 -23.37 -24.30
CA VAL A 422 1.90 -24.33 -24.72
C VAL A 422 1.66 -24.33 -26.24
N ASP A 423 1.84 -23.17 -26.88
CA ASP A 423 1.55 -22.93 -28.29
C ASP A 423 2.65 -23.36 -29.27
N MET A 424 3.76 -23.93 -28.79
CA MET A 424 4.89 -24.38 -29.63
C MET A 424 5.18 -25.90 -29.60
N ASP A 425 4.49 -26.65 -28.74
CA ASP A 425 4.45 -28.13 -28.82
C ASP A 425 3.66 -28.60 -30.06
N ASP A 426 3.64 -29.89 -30.40
CA ASP A 426 2.72 -30.43 -31.42
C ASP A 426 1.30 -30.57 -30.85
N PHE A 427 0.65 -29.43 -30.63
CA PHE A 427 -0.69 -29.31 -30.04
C PHE A 427 -1.81 -29.92 -30.91
N ASN A 428 -1.55 -30.08 -32.21
CA ASN A 428 -2.42 -30.80 -33.14
C ASN A 428 -2.16 -32.31 -33.13
N GLY A 429 -0.94 -32.73 -32.78
CA GLY A 429 -0.49 -34.12 -32.73
C GLY A 429 -0.29 -34.73 -34.11
N THR A 430 -0.06 -33.89 -35.12
CA THR A 430 -0.02 -34.30 -36.54
C THR A 430 1.28 -33.93 -37.24
N VAL A 431 2.18 -33.20 -36.58
CA VAL A 431 3.41 -32.68 -37.20
C VAL A 431 4.59 -33.60 -36.92
N CYS A 432 4.78 -34.04 -35.68
CA CYS A 432 5.95 -34.83 -35.31
C CYS A 432 5.85 -36.33 -35.68
N GLY A 433 4.69 -36.79 -36.13
CA GLY A 433 4.49 -38.17 -36.63
C GLY A 433 4.18 -39.21 -35.54
N GLY A 434 4.16 -38.81 -34.27
CA GLY A 434 3.74 -39.66 -33.15
C GLY A 434 2.22 -39.82 -32.99
N ASN A 435 1.40 -39.05 -33.73
CA ASN A 435 -0.06 -39.07 -33.66
C ASN A 435 -0.65 -38.77 -32.25
N VAL A 436 0.06 -37.98 -31.45
CA VAL A 436 -0.28 -37.62 -30.06
C VAL A 436 -0.26 -36.10 -29.91
N LYS A 437 -1.35 -35.50 -29.43
CA LYS A 437 -1.39 -34.07 -29.10
C LYS A 437 -0.50 -33.79 -27.89
N TYR A 438 0.24 -32.69 -27.94
CA TYR A 438 1.14 -32.25 -26.87
C TYR A 438 2.16 -33.34 -26.47
N PRO A 439 3.00 -33.84 -27.39
CA PRO A 439 3.93 -34.92 -27.09
C PRO A 439 4.91 -34.57 -25.97
N LEU A 440 5.41 -33.32 -25.92
CA LEU A 440 6.34 -32.86 -24.89
C LEU A 440 5.64 -32.57 -23.56
N ILE A 441 4.61 -31.71 -23.56
CA ILE A 441 3.92 -31.30 -22.32
C ILE A 441 3.16 -32.48 -21.72
N GLY A 442 2.58 -33.33 -22.58
CA GLY A 442 1.96 -34.58 -22.18
C GLY A 442 2.96 -35.56 -21.56
N ALA A 443 4.23 -35.58 -22.00
CA ALA A 443 5.27 -36.41 -21.37
C ALA A 443 5.63 -35.86 -19.98
N MET A 444 5.72 -34.54 -19.81
CA MET A 444 5.86 -33.92 -18.48
C MET A 444 4.70 -34.30 -17.55
N ARG A 445 3.46 -34.26 -18.07
CA ARG A 445 2.25 -34.63 -17.32
C ARG A 445 2.23 -36.11 -16.93
N GLU A 446 2.64 -36.99 -17.85
CA GLU A 446 2.76 -38.43 -17.64
C GLU A 446 3.81 -38.76 -16.57
N GLU A 447 4.98 -38.10 -16.61
CA GLU A 447 6.08 -38.33 -15.66
C GLU A 447 5.89 -37.70 -14.28
N LEU A 448 5.21 -36.55 -14.18
CA LEU A 448 5.03 -35.82 -12.91
C LEU A 448 3.70 -36.16 -12.22
N LEU A 449 2.63 -36.38 -12.98
CA LEU A 449 1.27 -36.56 -12.45
C LEU A 449 0.71 -37.97 -12.68
N GLY A 450 1.42 -38.84 -13.41
CA GLY A 450 0.94 -40.19 -13.75
C GLY A 450 -0.22 -40.23 -14.75
N ILE A 451 -0.56 -39.10 -15.38
CA ILE A 451 -1.70 -38.98 -16.30
C ILE A 451 -1.22 -39.27 -17.73
N SER A 452 -1.50 -40.49 -18.21
CA SER A 452 -1.06 -40.94 -19.54
C SER A 452 -1.54 -40.04 -20.68
N ARG A 453 -0.74 -40.01 -21.76
CA ARG A 453 -1.10 -39.37 -23.04
C ARG A 453 -2.09 -40.18 -23.89
N GLY A 454 -2.37 -41.43 -23.51
CA GLY A 454 -3.34 -42.31 -24.17
C GLY A 454 -2.77 -43.70 -24.46
N PRO A 455 -3.64 -44.72 -24.68
CA PRO A 455 -3.23 -46.13 -24.70
C PRO A 455 -2.28 -46.53 -25.84
N ASN A 456 -2.22 -45.73 -26.91
CA ASN A 456 -1.34 -45.96 -28.06
C ASN A 456 -0.24 -44.89 -28.19
N ALA A 457 -0.12 -43.98 -27.22
CA ALA A 457 0.86 -42.90 -27.27
C ALA A 457 2.28 -43.46 -27.11
N LYS A 458 3.17 -43.14 -28.05
CA LYS A 458 4.60 -43.47 -28.01
C LYS A 458 5.39 -42.25 -28.38
N ASP A 459 6.58 -42.12 -27.78
CA ASP A 459 7.54 -41.10 -28.12
C ASP A 459 8.10 -41.35 -29.53
N VAL A 460 8.46 -40.28 -30.25
CA VAL A 460 9.09 -40.40 -31.57
C VAL A 460 10.57 -40.77 -31.39
N ASP A 461 10.99 -41.94 -31.87
CA ASP A 461 12.41 -42.31 -31.94
C ASP A 461 13.08 -41.61 -33.12
N TRP A 462 13.49 -40.36 -32.91
CA TRP A 462 14.21 -39.57 -33.90
C TRP A 462 15.52 -40.20 -34.38
N SER A 463 16.13 -41.11 -33.60
CA SER A 463 17.33 -41.84 -34.04
C SER A 463 17.05 -42.92 -35.09
N ALA A 464 15.80 -43.37 -35.19
CA ALA A 464 15.32 -44.29 -36.21
C ALA A 464 14.55 -43.59 -37.36
N VAL A 465 13.97 -42.42 -37.11
CA VAL A 465 13.17 -41.65 -38.09
C VAL A 465 14.03 -40.69 -38.92
N ALA A 466 14.99 -39.99 -38.31
CA ALA A 466 15.82 -38.99 -38.98
C ALA A 466 17.16 -39.57 -39.45
N THR A 467 17.92 -38.79 -40.22
CA THR A 467 19.27 -39.20 -40.64
C THR A 467 20.21 -39.23 -39.43
N THR A 468 21.10 -40.22 -39.33
CA THR A 468 22.14 -40.26 -38.29
C THR A 468 23.53 -40.18 -38.91
N VAL A 469 24.46 -39.52 -38.21
CA VAL A 469 25.85 -39.31 -38.68
C VAL A 469 26.82 -40.05 -37.75
N SER A 470 27.74 -40.82 -38.34
CA SER A 470 28.83 -41.50 -37.62
C SER A 470 30.18 -41.09 -38.22
N GLU A 471 31.11 -40.59 -37.40
CA GLU A 471 32.41 -40.09 -37.86
C GLU A 471 33.61 -40.83 -37.27
N THR A 472 34.56 -41.15 -38.14
CA THR A 472 35.91 -41.62 -37.83
C THR A 472 36.86 -40.45 -37.60
N ILE A 473 37.56 -40.43 -36.47
CA ILE A 473 38.40 -39.31 -36.04
C ILE A 473 39.78 -39.34 -36.72
N LEU A 474 40.14 -38.24 -37.42
CA LEU A 474 41.50 -37.92 -37.88
C LEU A 474 42.09 -36.76 -37.07
N LYS A 475 43.39 -36.81 -36.74
CA LYS A 475 43.97 -36.01 -35.63
C LYS A 475 45.35 -35.40 -35.97
N LYS A 476 45.49 -34.06 -35.91
CA LYS A 476 46.73 -33.22 -35.67
C LYS A 476 46.55 -31.76 -36.20
N PRO A 477 47.38 -30.76 -35.81
CA PRO A 477 48.00 -30.46 -34.50
C PRO A 477 47.83 -28.95 -34.09
N GLU A 478 48.55 -28.49 -33.06
CA GLU A 478 48.35 -27.23 -32.31
C GLU A 478 48.78 -25.89 -32.99
N PRO A 479 48.22 -24.73 -32.56
CA PRO A 479 48.63 -23.38 -32.98
C PRO A 479 49.58 -22.63 -32.02
N TYR A 480 50.25 -21.61 -32.57
CA TYR A 480 51.34 -20.83 -31.95
C TYR A 480 50.89 -19.48 -31.33
N LYS A 481 51.62 -18.96 -30.33
CA LYS A 481 51.32 -17.71 -29.58
C LYS A 481 52.06 -16.47 -30.12
N ILE A 482 51.44 -15.30 -30.09
CA ILE A 482 52.13 -13.98 -29.97
C ILE A 482 51.43 -13.11 -28.91
N LEU A 483 52.21 -12.20 -28.30
CA LEU A 483 51.92 -11.43 -27.08
C LEU A 483 51.38 -10.00 -27.33
N VAL A 484 50.93 -9.39 -26.23
CA VAL A 484 50.32 -8.06 -26.11
C VAL A 484 51.35 -6.95 -25.90
N SER A 485 51.18 -5.82 -26.60
CA SER A 485 51.61 -4.48 -26.17
C SER A 485 50.76 -3.42 -26.87
N ASP A 486 50.63 -2.23 -26.26
CA ASP A 486 49.86 -1.04 -26.69
C ASP A 486 48.34 -1.11 -26.39
N VAL A 487 47.68 -0.16 -25.70
CA VAL A 487 48.04 1.20 -25.23
C VAL A 487 47.45 1.47 -23.84
N ILE A 488 48.16 2.20 -22.97
CA ILE A 488 47.65 2.74 -21.69
C ILE A 488 47.85 4.27 -21.60
N ASN A 489 46.89 4.95 -20.97
CA ASN A 489 46.90 6.33 -20.45
C ASN A 489 46.88 7.55 -21.39
N LYS A 490 45.74 8.27 -21.37
CA LYS A 490 45.71 9.75 -21.32
C LYS A 490 44.37 10.29 -20.77
N ALA A 491 44.32 10.60 -19.48
CA ALA A 491 43.32 11.48 -18.88
C ALA A 491 43.95 12.23 -17.69
N LYS A 492 44.06 13.56 -17.76
CA LYS A 492 44.50 14.42 -16.65
C LYS A 492 43.46 15.51 -16.37
N LYS A 493 43.25 15.74 -15.08
CA LYS A 493 42.40 16.74 -14.42
C LYS A 493 42.29 18.10 -15.12
N HIS A 494 41.12 18.72 -14.97
CA HIS A 494 41.01 20.17 -14.77
C HIS A 494 40.36 20.46 -13.41
N GLN A 495 40.87 21.47 -12.72
CA GLN A 495 40.31 21.98 -11.47
C GLN A 495 39.15 22.93 -11.78
N LYS A 496 38.08 22.88 -11.00
CA LYS A 496 37.12 24.00 -10.89
C LYS A 496 37.55 24.90 -9.75
N GLN A 497 37.56 26.21 -10.01
CA GLN A 497 37.66 27.23 -8.97
C GLN A 497 36.31 27.35 -8.24
N THR A 498 36.35 27.43 -6.91
CA THR A 498 35.18 27.68 -6.08
C THR A 498 35.21 29.13 -5.63
N THR A 499 34.27 29.93 -6.11
CA THR A 499 34.03 31.28 -5.59
C THR A 499 32.80 31.25 -4.68
N GLN A 500 33.02 31.45 -3.38
CA GLN A 500 31.95 31.68 -2.43
C GLN A 500 31.26 33.01 -2.73
N LEU A 501 29.93 33.01 -2.72
CA LEU A 501 29.10 34.21 -2.65
C LEU A 501 28.14 34.06 -1.47
N VAL A 502 28.53 34.66 -0.35
CA VAL A 502 27.64 34.87 0.79
C VAL A 502 26.64 35.95 0.41
N ILE A 503 25.35 35.63 0.46
CA ILE A 503 24.25 36.58 0.30
C ILE A 503 23.27 36.30 1.44
N ASN A 504 23.27 37.17 2.45
CA ASN A 504 22.27 37.20 3.51
C ASN A 504 21.10 38.09 3.07
N LEU A 505 19.95 37.48 2.82
CA LEU A 505 18.62 38.12 2.78
C LEU A 505 17.62 37.10 3.34
N PRO A 506 16.77 37.44 4.33
CA PRO A 506 15.84 36.49 4.92
C PRO A 506 14.63 36.28 3.99
N THR A 507 14.36 35.03 3.63
CA THR A 507 13.22 34.62 2.79
C THR A 507 12.27 33.68 3.52
N ASN A 508 12.24 33.73 4.85
CA ASN A 508 11.67 32.69 5.71
C ASN A 508 10.33 33.08 6.36
N GLU A 509 9.48 33.75 5.59
CA GLU A 509 8.17 34.26 6.04
C GLU A 509 7.09 34.06 4.95
N ARG A 510 5.85 33.80 5.37
CA ARG A 510 4.66 33.72 4.49
C ARG A 510 3.53 34.61 4.98
N PRO A 511 2.57 35.01 4.12
CA PRO A 511 1.30 35.57 4.59
C PRO A 511 0.58 34.59 5.54
N ALA A 512 -0.17 35.12 6.50
CA ALA A 512 -1.11 34.31 7.29
C ALA A 512 -2.13 33.60 6.39
N GLN A 513 -2.53 32.38 6.75
CA GLN A 513 -3.61 31.70 6.04
C GLN A 513 -4.96 31.96 6.71
N SER A 514 -6.02 31.79 5.93
CA SER A 514 -7.41 31.81 6.38
C SER A 514 -8.15 30.65 5.70
N MET A 515 -8.60 29.70 6.52
CA MET A 515 -9.30 28.48 6.10
C MET A 515 -10.78 28.57 6.48
N CYS A 516 -11.64 28.82 5.50
CA CYS A 516 -13.06 29.05 5.73
C CYS A 516 -13.88 27.81 5.38
N TYR A 517 -14.54 27.23 6.39
CA TYR A 517 -15.38 26.06 6.21
C TYR A 517 -16.74 26.48 5.63
N MET A 518 -17.25 25.69 4.68
CA MET A 518 -18.61 25.79 4.13
C MET A 518 -19.35 24.50 4.43
N THR A 519 -20.50 24.60 5.09
CA THR A 519 -21.32 23.43 5.42
C THR A 519 -22.21 23.00 4.24
N ASN A 520 -22.22 21.70 3.93
CA ASN A 520 -22.97 21.13 2.79
C ASN A 520 -24.49 21.24 3.01
N TRP A 521 -24.95 21.34 4.25
CA TRP A 521 -26.37 21.50 4.61
C TRP A 521 -26.87 22.95 4.57
N SER A 522 -25.99 23.95 4.44
CA SER A 522 -26.36 25.36 4.42
C SER A 522 -27.36 25.74 3.30
N HIS A 523 -27.35 25.00 2.19
CA HIS A 523 -28.31 25.17 1.09
C HIS A 523 -29.74 24.71 1.43
N LYS A 524 -29.91 23.96 2.52
CA LYS A 524 -31.19 23.41 3.02
C LYS A 524 -31.88 24.37 4.00
N ARG A 525 -31.18 25.39 4.53
CA ARG A 525 -31.75 26.40 5.45
C ARG A 525 -32.86 27.21 4.78
N PRO A 526 -33.90 27.65 5.53
CA PRO A 526 -35.01 28.41 4.97
C PRO A 526 -34.63 29.86 4.65
N GLY A 527 -35.43 30.50 3.79
CA GLY A 527 -35.42 31.95 3.58
C GLY A 527 -34.03 32.54 3.27
N THR A 528 -33.67 33.60 4.01
CA THR A 528 -32.40 34.33 3.86
C THR A 528 -31.18 33.60 4.41
N GLY A 529 -31.37 32.61 5.30
CA GLY A 529 -30.28 31.77 5.82
C GLY A 529 -29.77 30.73 4.82
N LYS A 530 -30.42 30.58 3.66
CA LYS A 530 -29.96 29.70 2.57
C LYS A 530 -28.66 30.23 1.95
N PHE A 531 -27.62 29.40 2.02
CA PHE A 531 -26.29 29.69 1.48
C PHE A 531 -25.90 28.68 0.38
N VAL A 532 -25.19 29.14 -0.64
CA VAL A 532 -24.71 28.33 -1.79
C VAL A 532 -23.32 28.81 -2.22
N PRO A 533 -22.55 28.05 -3.03
CA PRO A 533 -21.19 28.46 -3.42
C PRO A 533 -21.09 29.85 -4.04
N GLU A 534 -22.12 30.32 -4.75
CA GLU A 534 -22.14 31.63 -5.39
C GLU A 534 -22.30 32.82 -4.41
N ASP A 535 -22.71 32.56 -3.17
CA ASP A 535 -22.73 33.57 -2.10
C ASP A 535 -21.31 33.89 -1.59
N ILE A 536 -20.35 32.95 -1.71
CA ILE A 536 -18.96 33.14 -1.26
C ILE A 536 -18.29 34.27 -2.04
N ASP A 537 -17.69 35.20 -1.30
CA ASP A 537 -16.69 36.13 -1.85
C ASP A 537 -15.32 35.44 -1.81
N PRO A 538 -14.75 35.05 -2.96
CA PRO A 538 -13.53 34.24 -3.03
C PRO A 538 -12.26 35.03 -2.71
N THR A 539 -12.38 36.31 -2.35
CA THR A 539 -11.25 37.14 -1.90
C THR A 539 -11.13 37.21 -0.37
N LEU A 540 -12.12 36.68 0.38
CA LEU A 540 -12.10 36.67 1.84
C LEU A 540 -11.09 35.67 2.41
N CYS A 541 -10.97 34.49 1.80
CA CYS A 541 -10.25 33.37 2.39
C CYS A 541 -9.15 32.88 1.44
N THR A 542 -8.01 32.46 1.99
CA THR A 542 -6.96 31.78 1.21
C THR A 542 -7.38 30.37 0.79
N HIS A 543 -8.16 29.71 1.66
CA HIS A 543 -8.65 28.35 1.50
C HIS A 543 -10.15 28.30 1.81
N ILE A 544 -10.92 27.56 1.01
CA ILE A 544 -12.27 27.09 1.35
C ILE A 544 -12.22 25.60 1.63
N VAL A 545 -12.94 25.14 2.67
CA VAL A 545 -13.05 23.73 3.03
C VAL A 545 -14.53 23.30 2.92
N TYR A 546 -14.87 22.43 1.98
CA TYR A 546 -16.23 21.92 1.85
C TYR A 546 -16.49 20.77 2.84
N SER A 547 -17.54 20.90 3.65
CA SER A 547 -17.79 20.03 4.81
C SER A 547 -19.17 19.38 4.71
N PHE A 548 -19.33 18.07 4.51
CA PHE A 548 -18.30 17.03 4.44
C PHE A 548 -18.52 16.06 3.26
N ALA A 549 -17.49 15.28 2.98
CA ALA A 549 -17.57 13.98 2.33
C ALA A 549 -17.72 12.86 3.38
N THR A 550 -18.03 11.65 2.93
CA THR A 550 -18.26 10.48 3.77
C THR A 550 -17.44 9.27 3.32
N LEU A 551 -17.55 8.15 4.03
CA LEU A 551 -17.05 6.84 3.60
C LEU A 551 -18.19 5.97 3.09
N LYS A 552 -18.07 5.47 1.86
CA LYS A 552 -18.92 4.40 1.31
C LYS A 552 -18.02 3.21 0.98
N ASN A 553 -18.30 2.06 1.60
CA ASN A 553 -17.42 0.88 1.56
C ASN A 553 -15.95 1.19 1.94
N TYR A 554 -15.75 2.07 2.92
CA TYR A 554 -14.44 2.58 3.37
C TYR A 554 -13.66 3.42 2.37
N LEU A 555 -14.30 3.88 1.28
CA LEU A 555 -13.71 4.76 0.26
C LEU A 555 -14.31 6.17 0.37
N LEU A 556 -13.51 7.19 0.03
CA LEU A 556 -13.95 8.59 0.00
C LEU A 556 -15.10 8.75 -1.00
N ALA A 557 -16.22 9.34 -0.57
CA ALA A 557 -17.40 9.50 -1.41
C ALA A 557 -18.23 10.75 -1.05
N GLU A 558 -19.04 11.21 -2.01
CA GLU A 558 -20.10 12.19 -1.78
C GLU A 558 -21.04 11.74 -0.67
N GLU A 559 -21.46 12.65 0.22
CA GLU A 559 -22.45 12.35 1.26
C GLU A 559 -23.85 12.22 0.62
N ASN A 560 -24.24 13.22 -0.18
CA ASN A 560 -25.53 13.36 -0.87
C ASN A 560 -25.33 13.28 -2.40
N GLU A 561 -26.33 12.78 -3.15
CA GLU A 561 -26.31 12.68 -4.64
C GLU A 561 -26.15 14.03 -5.41
N LYS A 562 -26.11 15.15 -4.69
CA LYS A 562 -25.95 16.50 -5.27
C LYS A 562 -24.63 17.16 -4.88
N ASP A 563 -23.79 16.49 -4.09
CA ASP A 563 -22.53 17.08 -3.66
C ASP A 563 -21.58 17.25 -4.85
N GLY A 564 -21.59 16.36 -5.85
CA GLY A 564 -20.85 16.53 -7.11
C GLY A 564 -21.19 17.85 -7.85
N GLU A 565 -22.48 18.22 -7.93
CA GLU A 565 -22.91 19.52 -8.51
C GLU A 565 -22.39 20.69 -7.67
N MET A 566 -22.44 20.57 -6.33
CA MET A 566 -21.91 21.60 -5.42
C MET A 566 -20.40 21.75 -5.53
N TYR A 567 -19.65 20.65 -5.71
CA TYR A 567 -18.21 20.66 -5.93
C TYR A 567 -17.87 21.42 -7.22
N GLU A 568 -18.50 21.08 -8.35
CA GLU A 568 -18.28 21.78 -9.62
C GLU A 568 -18.55 23.28 -9.50
N ARG A 569 -19.65 23.66 -8.85
CA ARG A 569 -20.03 25.06 -8.60
C ARG A 569 -19.02 25.78 -7.69
N LEU A 570 -18.53 25.12 -6.64
CA LEU A 570 -17.49 25.67 -5.77
C LEU A 570 -16.17 25.90 -6.53
N MET A 571 -15.78 24.99 -7.42
CA MET A 571 -14.57 25.16 -8.23
C MET A 571 -14.63 26.39 -9.17
N THR A 572 -15.84 26.89 -9.52
CA THR A 572 -15.98 28.11 -10.33
C THR A 572 -15.48 29.38 -9.61
N LEU A 573 -15.34 29.36 -8.29
CA LEU A 573 -14.77 30.48 -7.52
C LEU A 573 -13.35 30.83 -7.94
N ARG A 574 -12.57 29.84 -8.42
CA ARG A 574 -11.22 30.07 -8.96
C ARG A 574 -11.20 30.97 -10.21
N ASN A 575 -12.32 31.12 -10.93
CA ASN A 575 -12.44 32.06 -12.04
C ASN A 575 -12.38 33.54 -11.59
N LYS A 576 -12.68 33.81 -10.32
CA LYS A 576 -12.59 35.15 -9.69
C LYS A 576 -11.31 35.33 -8.89
N ASN A 577 -10.81 34.27 -8.25
CA ASN A 577 -9.52 34.25 -7.54
C ASN A 577 -8.73 32.96 -7.89
N PRO A 578 -7.81 33.00 -8.87
CA PRO A 578 -7.04 31.82 -9.29
C PRO A 578 -6.13 31.23 -8.22
N ASP A 579 -5.74 32.01 -7.22
CA ASP A 579 -4.88 31.56 -6.11
C ASP A 579 -5.67 30.83 -5.00
N LEU A 580 -7.01 30.89 -5.03
CA LEU A 580 -7.90 30.28 -4.05
C LEU A 580 -7.73 28.76 -3.99
N LYS A 581 -7.45 28.26 -2.78
CA LYS A 581 -7.39 26.82 -2.50
C LYS A 581 -8.72 26.28 -2.05
N ILE A 582 -9.09 25.10 -2.54
CA ILE A 582 -10.38 24.46 -2.23
C ILE A 582 -10.10 23.01 -1.80
N LEU A 583 -10.36 22.71 -0.54
CA LEU A 583 -10.19 21.40 0.08
C LEU A 583 -11.55 20.74 0.32
N LEU A 584 -11.53 19.41 0.42
CA LEU A 584 -12.67 18.60 0.85
C LEU A 584 -12.40 18.11 2.28
N ALA A 585 -13.32 18.33 3.20
CA ALA A 585 -13.24 17.72 4.53
C ALA A 585 -13.95 16.35 4.55
N ILE A 586 -13.36 15.39 5.24
CA ILE A 586 -13.99 14.11 5.57
C ILE A 586 -14.05 13.97 7.09
N GLY A 587 -15.25 13.64 7.60
CA GLY A 587 -15.47 13.40 9.03
C GLY A 587 -16.49 14.34 9.66
N GLY A 588 -16.10 14.95 10.79
CA GLY A 588 -16.92 15.85 11.59
C GLY A 588 -17.85 15.14 12.58
N TRP A 589 -18.46 15.93 13.47
CA TRP A 589 -19.21 15.47 14.64
C TRP A 589 -20.23 14.36 14.37
N ALA A 590 -21.03 14.49 13.31
CA ALA A 590 -22.07 13.51 12.96
C ALA A 590 -21.51 12.19 12.40
N PHE A 591 -20.29 12.21 11.88
CA PHE A 591 -19.56 11.04 11.37
C PHE A 591 -18.91 10.25 12.52
N GLY A 592 -18.35 10.98 13.49
CA GLY A 592 -17.76 10.44 14.70
C GLY A 592 -16.55 9.52 14.45
N SER A 593 -16.16 8.77 15.49
CA SER A 593 -14.91 8.02 15.48
C SER A 593 -14.99 6.63 14.84
N THR A 594 -16.17 6.00 14.83
CA THR A 594 -16.31 4.60 14.40
C THR A 594 -15.87 4.34 12.96
N PRO A 595 -16.27 5.15 11.94
CA PRO A 595 -15.88 4.84 10.56
C PRO A 595 -14.37 5.02 10.33
N PHE A 596 -13.72 5.95 11.03
CA PHE A 596 -12.25 6.07 11.00
C PHE A 596 -11.57 4.88 11.67
N ARG A 597 -12.04 4.43 12.83
CA ARG A 597 -11.51 3.23 13.51
C ARG A 597 -11.67 1.98 12.65
N GLU A 598 -12.81 1.82 11.98
CA GLU A 598 -13.02 0.75 11.02
C GLU A 598 -12.08 0.87 9.81
N LEU A 599 -11.95 2.07 9.22
CA LEU A 599 -11.02 2.34 8.12
C LEU A 599 -9.57 1.95 8.47
N THR A 600 -9.07 2.40 9.62
CA THR A 600 -7.68 2.22 10.04
C THR A 600 -7.39 0.87 10.70
N SER A 601 -8.41 0.11 11.13
CA SER A 601 -8.25 -1.23 11.70
C SER A 601 -7.64 -2.27 10.74
N ASN A 602 -7.62 -1.98 9.43
CA ASN A 602 -7.02 -2.82 8.42
C ASN A 602 -6.15 -1.95 7.49
N THR A 603 -4.83 -2.19 7.49
CA THR A 603 -3.87 -1.43 6.67
C THR A 603 -4.18 -1.50 5.17
N PHE A 604 -4.72 -2.61 4.66
CA PHE A 604 -5.12 -2.71 3.25
C PHE A 604 -6.31 -1.81 2.92
N ARG A 605 -7.27 -1.70 3.84
CA ARG A 605 -8.46 -0.83 3.72
C ARG A 605 -8.03 0.65 3.79
N MET A 606 -7.18 0.99 4.75
CA MET A 606 -6.59 2.32 4.91
C MET A 606 -5.79 2.74 3.67
N ASN A 607 -4.90 1.88 3.17
CA ASN A 607 -4.13 2.17 1.96
C ASN A 607 -5.05 2.30 0.74
N GLN A 608 -6.07 1.45 0.56
CA GLN A 608 -7.03 1.58 -0.54
C GLN A 608 -7.71 2.96 -0.53
N PHE A 609 -8.19 3.40 0.63
CA PHE A 609 -8.74 4.74 0.83
C PHE A 609 -7.74 5.84 0.42
N VAL A 610 -6.47 5.73 0.84
CA VAL A 610 -5.43 6.72 0.49
C VAL A 610 -5.27 6.87 -1.02
N TYR A 611 -5.23 5.78 -1.78
CA TYR A 611 -5.08 5.84 -3.24
C TYR A 611 -6.34 6.33 -3.95
N GLU A 612 -7.52 5.82 -3.57
CA GLU A 612 -8.77 6.23 -4.21
C GLU A 612 -9.20 7.65 -3.83
N ALA A 613 -8.83 8.15 -2.64
CA ALA A 613 -9.01 9.55 -2.26
C ALA A 613 -8.25 10.50 -3.20
N ILE A 614 -7.04 10.14 -3.64
CA ILE A 614 -6.28 10.94 -4.63
C ILE A 614 -7.04 11.00 -5.96
N GLU A 615 -7.57 9.88 -6.44
CA GLU A 615 -8.32 9.84 -7.70
C GLU A 615 -9.59 10.71 -7.60
N PHE A 616 -10.35 10.57 -6.51
CA PHE A 616 -11.54 11.38 -6.22
C PHE A 616 -11.22 12.89 -6.15
N LEU A 617 -10.18 13.28 -5.40
CA LEU A 617 -9.78 14.69 -5.25
C LEU A 617 -9.32 15.29 -6.59
N ARG A 618 -8.62 14.52 -7.43
CA ARG A 618 -8.18 14.96 -8.75
C ARG A 618 -9.34 15.02 -9.77
N GLU A 619 -10.31 14.11 -9.69
CA GLU A 619 -11.53 14.12 -10.52
C GLU A 619 -12.35 15.40 -10.29
N TYR A 620 -12.68 15.70 -9.02
CA TYR A 620 -13.41 16.91 -8.65
C TYR A 620 -12.55 18.17 -8.53
N LYS A 621 -11.24 18.08 -8.80
CA LYS A 621 -10.26 19.19 -8.86
C LYS A 621 -10.05 19.92 -7.53
N PHE A 622 -10.14 19.22 -6.41
CA PHE A 622 -9.73 19.73 -5.10
C PHE A 622 -8.20 19.94 -5.03
N ASP A 623 -7.78 20.94 -4.25
CA ASP A 623 -6.37 21.18 -3.92
C ASP A 623 -5.88 20.31 -2.75
N GLY A 624 -6.77 19.62 -2.02
CA GLY A 624 -6.37 18.84 -0.84
C GLY A 624 -7.53 18.23 -0.03
N LEU A 625 -7.16 17.55 1.05
CA LEU A 625 -8.04 16.85 1.98
C LEU A 625 -7.86 17.40 3.40
N ASP A 626 -8.98 17.64 4.10
CA ASP A 626 -9.01 17.93 5.53
C ASP A 626 -9.59 16.72 6.28
N VAL A 627 -8.86 16.21 7.29
CA VAL A 627 -9.24 14.98 8.02
C VAL A 627 -9.75 15.32 9.41
N ASP A 628 -11.07 15.32 9.56
CA ASP A 628 -11.79 15.74 10.76
C ASP A 628 -12.27 14.52 11.58
N TRP A 629 -11.34 13.86 12.27
CA TRP A 629 -11.66 12.74 13.15
C TRP A 629 -12.04 13.26 14.54
N GLU A 630 -13.34 13.28 14.82
CA GLU A 630 -13.91 13.61 16.14
C GLU A 630 -14.28 12.33 16.94
N TYR A 631 -13.54 11.89 17.96
CA TYR A 631 -12.13 12.18 18.26
C TYR A 631 -11.39 10.85 18.48
N PRO A 632 -10.15 10.68 18.02
CA PRO A 632 -9.35 9.50 18.35
C PRO A 632 -9.17 9.42 19.88
N ARG A 633 -9.30 8.21 20.46
CA ARG A 633 -9.12 8.01 21.92
C ARG A 633 -8.43 6.69 22.24
N GLY A 634 -7.35 6.77 23.00
CA GLY A 634 -6.50 5.63 23.37
C GLY A 634 -5.29 5.48 22.45
N GLY A 635 -4.36 4.59 22.84
CA GLY A 635 -3.10 4.37 22.12
C GLY A 635 -3.30 3.87 20.69
N ASP A 636 -4.27 2.96 20.49
CA ASP A 636 -4.57 2.38 19.17
C ASP A 636 -5.06 3.45 18.18
N ASP A 637 -6.07 4.24 18.57
CA ASP A 637 -6.61 5.34 17.76
C ASP A 637 -5.53 6.42 17.49
N ARG A 638 -4.67 6.74 18.48
CA ARG A 638 -3.54 7.67 18.33
C ARG A 638 -2.55 7.20 17.26
N ALA A 639 -2.12 5.95 17.34
CA ALA A 639 -1.19 5.37 16.36
C ALA A 639 -1.83 5.23 14.97
N ALA A 640 -3.11 4.84 14.93
CA ALA A 640 -3.89 4.72 13.70
C ALA A 640 -4.03 6.07 12.96
N TYR A 641 -4.30 7.16 13.69
CA TYR A 641 -4.44 8.48 13.11
C TYR A 641 -3.12 9.02 12.55
N VAL A 642 -2.00 8.84 13.27
CA VAL A 642 -0.65 9.14 12.76
C VAL A 642 -0.36 8.36 11.47
N ASN A 643 -0.67 7.06 11.43
CA ASN A 643 -0.44 6.24 10.24
C ASN A 643 -1.29 6.66 9.04
N LEU A 644 -2.57 7.02 9.26
CA LEU A 644 -3.44 7.54 8.21
C LEU A 644 -2.88 8.83 7.59
N LEU A 645 -2.50 9.81 8.42
CA LEU A 645 -1.93 11.08 7.95
C LEU A 645 -0.57 10.89 7.27
N LYS A 646 0.25 9.95 7.77
CA LYS A 646 1.54 9.56 7.17
C LYS A 646 1.37 8.98 5.76
N GLU A 647 0.49 8.00 5.57
CA GLU A 647 0.28 7.38 4.26
C GLU A 647 -0.39 8.35 3.28
N LEU A 648 -1.34 9.19 3.73
CA LEU A 648 -1.89 10.29 2.93
C LEU A 648 -0.79 11.24 2.45
N ARG A 649 0.09 11.72 3.34
CA ARG A 649 1.18 12.62 2.96
C ARG A 649 2.16 11.95 1.98
N LEU A 650 2.59 10.73 2.26
CA LEU A 650 3.50 9.98 1.38
C LEU A 650 2.90 9.74 0.00
N ALA A 651 1.60 9.46 -0.08
CA ALA A 651 0.92 9.26 -1.35
C ALA A 651 0.71 10.59 -2.12
N PHE A 652 0.40 11.69 -1.43
CA PHE A 652 0.28 13.03 -2.05
C PHE A 652 1.61 13.53 -2.63
N GLU A 653 2.71 13.35 -1.90
CA GLU A 653 4.08 13.64 -2.40
C GLU A 653 4.44 12.72 -3.57
N GLY A 654 4.13 11.43 -3.46
CA GLY A 654 4.40 10.43 -4.51
C GLY A 654 3.65 10.70 -5.81
N GLU A 655 2.37 11.09 -5.73
CA GLU A 655 1.57 11.46 -6.90
C GLU A 655 2.10 12.73 -7.56
N ALA A 656 2.33 13.80 -6.79
CA ALA A 656 2.82 15.08 -7.31
C ALA A 656 4.13 14.93 -8.08
N ASN A 657 5.10 14.19 -7.52
CA ASN A 657 6.37 13.89 -8.17
C ASN A 657 6.20 13.03 -9.44
N SER A 658 5.20 12.14 -9.48
CA SER A 658 4.96 11.23 -10.62
C SER A 658 4.16 11.86 -11.76
N SER A 659 3.21 12.75 -11.44
CA SER A 659 2.30 13.38 -12.41
C SER A 659 2.74 14.77 -12.85
N GLY A 660 3.59 15.44 -12.07
CA GLY A 660 3.95 16.85 -12.25
C GLY A 660 2.85 17.83 -11.81
N GLN A 661 1.78 17.35 -11.17
CA GLN A 661 0.75 18.20 -10.59
C GLN A 661 1.23 18.85 -9.28
N PRO A 662 0.68 20.01 -8.87
CA PRO A 662 0.90 20.56 -7.53
C PRO A 662 0.47 19.57 -6.45
N LYS A 663 1.30 19.38 -5.42
CA LYS A 663 1.02 18.51 -4.27
C LYS A 663 -0.33 18.85 -3.64
N LEU A 664 -1.14 17.82 -3.38
CA LEU A 664 -2.36 17.98 -2.60
C LEU A 664 -2.03 18.43 -1.17
N ILE A 665 -2.79 19.38 -0.65
CA ILE A 665 -2.69 19.88 0.72
C ILE A 665 -3.31 18.85 1.67
N LEU A 666 -2.67 18.60 2.82
CA LEU A 666 -3.25 17.78 3.88
C LEU A 666 -3.41 18.62 5.15
N SER A 667 -4.65 18.80 5.61
CA SER A 667 -4.95 19.44 6.89
C SER A 667 -5.82 18.54 7.77
N ALA A 668 -6.03 18.95 9.02
CA ALA A 668 -6.93 18.28 9.94
C ALA A 668 -7.59 19.27 10.89
N ALA A 669 -8.90 19.11 11.12
CA ALA A 669 -9.58 19.74 12.25
C ALA A 669 -9.27 18.97 13.55
N VAL A 670 -8.96 19.69 14.61
CA VAL A 670 -8.46 19.12 15.87
C VAL A 670 -9.03 19.84 17.10
N PRO A 671 -9.19 19.17 18.25
CA PRO A 671 -9.88 19.72 19.42
C PRO A 671 -9.07 20.81 20.12
N ALA A 672 -9.77 21.78 20.70
CA ALA A 672 -9.22 22.68 21.71
C ALA A 672 -9.08 22.03 23.11
N SER A 673 -9.77 20.91 23.37
CA SER A 673 -9.73 20.23 24.68
C SER A 673 -8.36 19.57 24.96
N PHE A 674 -7.69 20.03 26.00
CA PHE A 674 -6.44 19.44 26.50
C PHE A 674 -6.57 17.96 26.89
N GLU A 675 -7.76 17.51 27.30
CA GLU A 675 -8.03 16.11 27.61
C GLU A 675 -8.11 15.26 26.34
N ALA A 676 -8.73 15.79 25.27
CA ALA A 676 -8.81 15.09 23.99
C ALA A 676 -7.42 14.98 23.33
N ILE A 677 -6.61 16.05 23.36
CA ILE A 677 -5.22 16.04 22.89
C ILE A 677 -4.43 14.92 23.60
N ALA A 678 -4.44 14.93 24.95
CA ALA A 678 -3.73 13.93 25.74
C ALA A 678 -4.24 12.49 25.54
N ALA A 679 -5.54 12.32 25.26
CA ALA A 679 -6.15 11.01 25.08
C ALA A 679 -5.88 10.35 23.71
N GLY A 680 -5.62 11.12 22.65
CA GLY A 680 -5.67 10.59 21.28
C GLY A 680 -4.71 11.18 20.25
N TYR A 681 -3.92 12.21 20.57
CA TYR A 681 -3.09 12.89 19.57
C TYR A 681 -1.60 12.72 19.85
N ASP A 682 -0.85 12.46 18.78
CA ASP A 682 0.62 12.55 18.77
C ASP A 682 1.04 13.83 18.04
N VAL A 683 1.05 14.93 18.78
CA VAL A 683 1.19 16.28 18.20
C VAL A 683 2.51 16.45 17.41
N PRO A 684 3.68 15.99 17.89
CA PRO A 684 4.92 16.06 17.11
C PRO A 684 4.90 15.20 15.85
N GLU A 685 4.32 13.99 15.89
CA GLU A 685 4.26 13.12 14.70
C GLU A 685 3.28 13.64 13.64
N ILE A 686 2.06 14.03 13.99
CA ILE A 686 1.10 14.56 12.99
C ILE A 686 1.58 15.88 12.37
N SER A 687 2.31 16.70 13.12
CA SER A 687 2.91 17.96 12.63
C SER A 687 3.94 17.78 11.51
N LYS A 688 4.50 16.57 11.35
CA LYS A 688 5.37 16.25 10.21
C LYS A 688 4.58 16.12 8.91
N TYR A 689 3.37 15.58 8.97
CA TYR A 689 2.60 15.18 7.79
C TYR A 689 1.60 16.24 7.32
N LEU A 690 0.98 16.94 8.28
CA LEU A 690 0.02 18.01 8.02
C LEU A 690 0.71 19.29 7.52
N ASP A 691 0.10 19.94 6.52
CA ASP A 691 0.44 21.30 6.10
C ASP A 691 -0.16 22.33 7.07
N PHE A 692 -1.41 22.10 7.52
CA PHE A 692 -2.13 22.96 8.47
C PHE A 692 -2.88 22.14 9.54
N ILE A 693 -2.95 22.70 10.75
CA ILE A 693 -3.63 22.12 11.91
C ILE A 693 -4.74 23.10 12.32
N ASN A 694 -6.00 22.71 12.12
CA ASN A 694 -7.18 23.55 12.30
C ASN A 694 -7.75 23.37 13.71
N VAL A 695 -7.30 24.18 14.68
CA VAL A 695 -7.69 24.02 16.09
C VAL A 695 -9.05 24.66 16.34
N MET A 696 -10.03 23.86 16.75
CA MET A 696 -11.41 24.29 17.00
C MET A 696 -11.54 25.03 18.35
N THR A 697 -10.99 26.24 18.45
CA THR A 697 -10.98 27.08 19.67
C THR A 697 -12.32 27.82 19.89
N TYR A 698 -13.39 27.06 19.95
CA TYR A 698 -14.76 27.46 20.22
C TYR A 698 -15.52 26.28 20.84
N ASP A 699 -16.83 26.39 21.10
CA ASP A 699 -17.63 25.39 21.81
C ASP A 699 -17.05 25.03 23.20
N PHE A 700 -16.39 25.99 23.86
CA PHE A 700 -15.89 25.81 25.23
C PHE A 700 -17.03 25.66 26.24
N HIS A 701 -18.14 26.36 25.98
CA HIS A 701 -19.35 26.38 26.79
C HIS A 701 -20.59 26.28 25.90
N GLY A 702 -21.62 25.60 26.38
CA GLY A 702 -22.85 25.40 25.61
C GLY A 702 -23.93 24.64 26.38
N GLN A 703 -25.04 24.34 25.69
CA GLN A 703 -26.29 23.82 26.29
C GLN A 703 -26.19 22.49 27.06
N TRP A 704 -25.05 21.80 27.00
CA TRP A 704 -24.74 20.64 27.83
C TRP A 704 -24.46 21.01 29.30
N GLU A 705 -24.16 22.27 29.59
CA GLU A 705 -23.91 22.81 30.93
C GLU A 705 -25.19 23.31 31.62
N ARG A 706 -25.08 23.61 32.92
CA ARG A 706 -26.16 24.18 33.76
C ARG A 706 -25.86 25.60 34.24
N GLN A 707 -24.88 26.24 33.61
CA GLN A 707 -24.50 27.62 33.81
C GLN A 707 -24.20 28.22 32.44
N VAL A 708 -24.45 29.52 32.25
CA VAL A 708 -24.08 30.22 31.02
C VAL A 708 -22.57 30.42 30.96
N GLY A 709 -22.00 30.23 29.77
CA GLY A 709 -20.58 30.41 29.51
C GLY A 709 -20.36 30.85 28.06
N HIS A 710 -19.27 31.56 27.82
CA HIS A 710 -18.99 32.11 26.50
C HIS A 710 -18.53 31.05 25.50
N ASN A 711 -18.96 31.14 24.24
CA ASN A 711 -18.62 30.16 23.18
C ASN A 711 -17.09 30.02 22.98
N SER A 712 -16.39 31.15 22.94
CA SER A 712 -15.01 31.30 22.45
C SER A 712 -14.17 32.33 23.23
N PRO A 713 -14.16 32.36 24.59
CA PRO A 713 -13.45 33.38 25.35
C PRO A 713 -11.95 33.38 25.04
N LEU A 714 -11.36 34.57 24.83
CA LEU A 714 -9.93 34.66 24.53
C LEU A 714 -9.09 34.33 25.76
N PHE A 715 -9.45 34.93 26.90
CA PHE A 715 -8.82 34.74 28.21
C PHE A 715 -9.84 34.27 29.25
N PRO A 716 -9.40 33.73 30.41
CA PRO A 716 -10.32 33.26 31.43
C PRO A 716 -10.66 34.35 32.45
N LEU A 717 -11.80 34.20 33.12
CA LEU A 717 -12.14 35.02 34.29
C LEU A 717 -11.17 34.76 35.45
N GLU A 718 -10.82 35.79 36.22
CA GLU A 718 -10.01 35.66 37.44
C GLU A 718 -10.69 34.75 38.46
N SER A 719 -12.02 34.82 38.56
CA SER A 719 -12.88 34.01 39.43
C SER A 719 -13.06 32.55 38.99
N ALA A 720 -12.67 32.20 37.75
CA ALA A 720 -12.88 30.86 37.20
C ALA A 720 -12.08 29.77 37.95
N THR A 721 -12.63 28.55 38.00
CA THR A 721 -11.92 27.39 38.54
C THR A 721 -10.68 27.04 37.71
N SER A 722 -9.70 26.34 38.29
CA SER A 722 -8.49 25.90 37.58
C SER A 722 -8.75 25.00 36.36
N TYR A 723 -9.96 24.43 36.25
CA TYR A 723 -10.43 23.71 35.05
C TYR A 723 -10.96 24.69 34.01
N GLN A 724 -11.91 25.57 34.37
CA GLN A 724 -12.47 26.59 33.47
C GLN A 724 -11.40 27.56 32.93
N LYS A 725 -10.34 27.84 33.69
CA LYS A 725 -9.19 28.64 33.22
C LYS A 725 -8.45 28.04 32.01
N LYS A 726 -8.74 26.79 31.64
CA LYS A 726 -8.22 26.10 30.45
C LYS A 726 -9.15 26.13 29.24
N LEU A 727 -10.41 26.56 29.42
CA LEU A 727 -11.45 26.56 28.39
C LEU A 727 -11.44 27.90 27.65
N THR A 728 -10.32 28.23 27.01
CA THR A 728 -10.09 29.51 26.34
C THR A 728 -9.27 29.33 25.06
N VAL A 729 -9.39 30.30 24.15
CA VAL A 729 -8.61 30.34 22.89
C VAL A 729 -7.10 30.37 23.21
N ASP A 730 -6.69 31.23 24.16
CA ASP A 730 -5.27 31.35 24.55
C ASP A 730 -4.70 30.05 25.13
N TYR A 731 -5.38 29.43 26.10
CA TYR A 731 -4.89 28.20 26.73
C TYR A 731 -4.79 27.07 25.71
N SER A 732 -5.82 26.88 24.88
CA SER A 732 -5.89 25.77 23.94
C SER A 732 -4.81 25.88 22.86
N ALA A 733 -4.59 27.08 22.32
CA ALA A 733 -3.54 27.33 21.33
C ALA A 733 -2.14 27.13 21.95
N ARG A 734 -1.91 27.59 23.19
CA ARG A 734 -0.65 27.35 23.93
C ARG A 734 -0.43 25.88 24.27
N GLU A 735 -1.48 25.12 24.58
CA GLU A 735 -1.36 23.68 24.86
C GLU A 735 -0.93 22.91 23.61
N TRP A 736 -1.47 23.22 22.43
CA TRP A 736 -0.98 22.63 21.16
C TRP A 736 0.52 22.91 20.92
N VAL A 737 0.97 24.16 21.13
CA VAL A 737 2.40 24.51 21.02
C VAL A 737 3.25 23.75 22.06
N LYS A 738 2.78 23.67 23.31
CA LYS A 738 3.44 22.95 24.41
C LYS A 738 3.54 21.45 24.16
N GLN A 739 2.61 20.85 23.42
CA GLN A 739 2.66 19.46 22.97
C GLN A 739 3.54 19.26 21.72
N GLY A 740 4.11 20.33 21.15
CA GLY A 740 5.07 20.28 20.05
C GLY A 740 4.56 20.71 18.68
N ALA A 741 3.37 21.32 18.58
CA ALA A 741 2.87 21.83 17.31
C ALA A 741 3.61 23.11 16.87
N PRO A 742 4.07 23.21 15.61
CA PRO A 742 4.64 24.43 15.06
C PRO A 742 3.61 25.57 15.02
N LYS A 743 3.94 26.74 15.57
CA LYS A 743 3.03 27.91 15.61
C LYS A 743 2.56 28.31 14.21
N GLU A 744 3.45 28.22 13.23
CA GLU A 744 3.19 28.50 11.82
C GLU A 744 2.26 27.50 11.13
N LYS A 745 2.00 26.32 11.72
CA LYS A 745 1.02 25.35 11.20
C LYS A 745 -0.35 25.44 11.88
N LEU A 746 -0.43 26.06 13.05
CA LEU A 746 -1.67 26.21 13.82
C LEU A 746 -2.56 27.32 13.24
N MET A 747 -3.70 26.92 12.70
CA MET A 747 -4.81 27.82 12.34
C MET A 747 -5.77 27.89 13.54
N ILE A 748 -5.94 29.06 14.13
CA ILE A 748 -6.77 29.22 15.32
C ILE A 748 -8.23 29.42 14.93
N GLY A 749 -9.13 28.62 15.52
CA GLY A 749 -10.56 28.58 15.22
C GLY A 749 -11.32 29.81 15.70
N MET A 750 -12.05 30.43 14.77
CA MET A 750 -12.87 31.62 15.00
C MET A 750 -14.32 31.30 14.60
N PRO A 751 -15.28 31.28 15.55
CA PRO A 751 -16.67 30.98 15.24
C PRO A 751 -17.37 32.22 14.68
N THR A 752 -18.26 32.01 13.70
CA THR A 752 -19.21 33.02 13.18
C THR A 752 -20.63 32.76 13.70
N TYR A 753 -20.71 32.20 14.90
CA TYR A 753 -21.93 31.79 15.59
C TYR A 753 -21.73 31.93 17.10
N GLY A 754 -22.83 31.85 17.85
CA GLY A 754 -22.83 31.87 19.31
C GLY A 754 -23.55 30.66 19.91
N ARG A 755 -23.21 30.36 21.16
CA ARG A 755 -23.89 29.36 21.98
C ARG A 755 -24.86 30.08 22.91
N SER A 756 -26.11 29.62 22.92
CA SER A 756 -27.22 30.26 23.62
C SER A 756 -27.79 29.40 24.75
N PHE A 757 -28.42 30.05 25.73
CA PHE A 757 -28.91 29.43 26.95
C PHE A 757 -30.25 30.05 27.37
N THR A 758 -31.04 29.28 28.11
CA THR A 758 -32.22 29.77 28.83
C THR A 758 -31.89 29.86 30.32
N LEU A 759 -31.76 31.08 30.86
CA LEU A 759 -31.50 31.40 32.26
C LEU A 759 -32.61 30.83 33.18
N VAL A 760 -32.23 30.37 34.37
CA VAL A 760 -33.19 29.98 35.42
C VAL A 760 -33.78 31.21 36.12
N ASP A 761 -33.00 32.28 36.19
CA ASP A 761 -33.31 33.51 36.90
C ASP A 761 -32.81 34.68 36.07
N LYS A 762 -33.73 35.44 35.47
CA LYS A 762 -33.40 36.55 34.56
C LYS A 762 -32.72 37.75 35.24
N GLU A 763 -32.70 37.79 36.57
CA GLU A 763 -31.93 38.79 37.33
C GLU A 763 -30.46 38.37 37.46
N LYS A 764 -30.10 37.15 37.03
CA LYS A 764 -28.73 36.61 37.00
C LYS A 764 -28.33 36.29 35.56
N PHE A 765 -27.64 37.23 34.93
CA PHE A 765 -27.25 37.17 33.51
C PHE A 765 -25.73 37.12 33.29
N ASP A 766 -24.92 37.34 34.33
CA ASP A 766 -23.46 37.28 34.24
C ASP A 766 -22.96 35.84 33.96
N ILE A 767 -21.73 35.74 33.44
CA ILE A 767 -21.10 34.45 33.13
C ILE A 767 -21.00 33.58 34.40
N GLY A 768 -21.42 32.32 34.31
CA GLY A 768 -21.61 31.41 35.44
C GLY A 768 -23.02 31.42 36.03
N ALA A 769 -23.94 32.29 35.59
CA ALA A 769 -25.32 32.28 36.04
C ALA A 769 -26.06 30.97 35.68
N PRO A 770 -26.98 30.46 36.53
CA PRO A 770 -27.64 29.17 36.28
C PRO A 770 -28.51 29.15 35.03
N ALA A 771 -28.35 28.10 34.21
CA ALA A 771 -29.09 27.85 32.98
C ALA A 771 -29.91 26.55 33.06
N SER A 772 -31.13 26.60 32.56
CA SER A 772 -32.06 25.47 32.47
C SER A 772 -31.77 24.55 31.27
N GLY A 773 -31.14 25.08 30.22
CA GLY A 773 -30.76 24.37 28.99
C GLY A 773 -30.36 25.36 27.91
N GLY A 774 -30.39 24.91 26.65
CA GLY A 774 -30.14 25.75 25.48
C GLY A 774 -31.13 26.91 25.34
N GLY A 775 -30.71 27.95 24.64
CA GLY A 775 -31.59 29.05 24.24
C GLY A 775 -32.59 28.60 23.17
N THR A 776 -33.61 29.43 22.95
CA THR A 776 -34.61 29.25 21.89
C THR A 776 -33.93 29.16 20.54
N SER A 777 -34.37 28.22 19.69
CA SER A 777 -33.79 27.99 18.37
C SER A 777 -34.01 29.15 17.42
N GLY A 778 -32.97 29.52 16.67
CA GLY A 778 -33.07 30.55 15.63
C GLY A 778 -33.97 30.15 14.44
N ASN A 779 -34.48 31.15 13.71
CA ASN A 779 -35.43 30.97 12.60
C ASN A 779 -34.84 30.24 11.37
N PHE A 780 -33.52 30.10 11.27
CA PHE A 780 -32.80 29.59 10.11
C PHE A 780 -31.88 28.42 10.44
N THR A 781 -31.18 28.45 11.57
CA THR A 781 -30.40 27.32 12.09
C THR A 781 -31.33 26.26 12.67
N ASN A 782 -32.42 26.67 13.33
CA ASN A 782 -33.44 25.81 13.93
C ASN A 782 -32.85 24.77 14.93
N GLU A 783 -31.77 25.15 15.63
CA GLU A 783 -31.11 24.36 16.67
C GLU A 783 -31.22 25.11 18.01
N SER A 784 -31.65 24.43 19.07
CA SER A 784 -31.67 25.03 20.42
C SER A 784 -30.23 25.14 20.94
N GLY A 785 -29.92 26.24 21.63
CA GLY A 785 -28.58 26.49 22.16
C GLY A 785 -27.53 26.94 21.14
N PHE A 786 -27.93 27.27 19.92
CA PHE A 786 -27.05 27.66 18.83
C PHE A 786 -27.70 28.76 17.97
N LEU A 787 -26.96 29.81 17.63
CA LEU A 787 -27.43 30.90 16.76
C LEU A 787 -26.32 31.35 15.82
N SER A 788 -26.63 31.51 14.52
CA SER A 788 -25.68 32.13 13.56
C SER A 788 -25.50 33.63 13.87
N TYR A 789 -24.46 34.27 13.32
CA TYR A 789 -24.27 35.71 13.54
C TYR A 789 -25.46 36.55 13.06
N TYR A 790 -26.09 36.21 11.93
CA TYR A 790 -27.29 36.92 11.44
C TYR A 790 -28.54 36.68 12.31
N GLU A 791 -28.60 35.58 13.06
CA GLU A 791 -29.64 35.35 14.07
C GLU A 791 -29.36 36.11 15.37
N ILE A 792 -28.10 36.15 15.81
CA ILE A 792 -27.67 36.97 16.95
C ILE A 792 -27.93 38.45 16.67
N CYS A 793 -27.59 38.93 15.48
CA CYS A 793 -27.89 40.29 15.05
C CYS A 793 -29.40 40.56 14.99
N SER A 794 -30.22 39.57 14.66
CA SER A 794 -31.69 39.70 14.79
C SER A 794 -32.09 39.85 16.26
N PHE A 795 -31.54 39.03 17.17
CA PHE A 795 -31.77 39.10 18.61
C PHE A 795 -31.32 40.45 19.24
N LEU A 796 -30.20 41.00 18.78
CA LEU A 796 -29.67 42.31 19.19
C LEU A 796 -30.53 43.50 18.75
N ASN A 797 -31.26 43.35 17.65
CA ASN A 797 -32.13 44.40 17.10
C ASN A 797 -33.54 44.43 17.73
N GLU A 798 -33.88 43.49 18.62
CA GLU A 798 -35.15 43.48 19.32
C GLU A 798 -35.12 44.34 20.59
N ASP A 799 -36.24 45.01 20.89
CA ASP A 799 -36.37 45.88 22.06
C ASP A 799 -36.06 45.12 23.37
N ASN A 800 -35.43 45.82 24.32
CA ASN A 800 -34.98 45.34 25.63
C ASN A 800 -33.84 44.28 25.61
N THR A 801 -33.19 44.01 24.47
CA THR A 801 -31.93 43.27 24.48
C THR A 801 -30.80 44.10 25.07
N THR A 802 -30.04 43.52 26.01
CA THR A 802 -28.83 44.12 26.60
C THR A 802 -27.59 43.44 26.05
N LEU A 803 -26.68 44.24 25.49
CA LEU A 803 -25.35 43.80 25.06
C LEU A 803 -24.32 44.17 26.15
N VAL A 804 -23.55 43.18 26.60
CA VAL A 804 -22.49 43.31 27.61
C VAL A 804 -21.15 42.99 26.97
N TRP A 805 -20.11 43.73 27.33
CA TRP A 805 -18.73 43.43 26.95
C TRP A 805 -17.97 42.93 28.17
N ASP A 806 -17.49 41.70 28.13
CA ASP A 806 -16.61 41.16 29.17
C ASP A 806 -15.15 41.60 28.92
N SER A 807 -14.61 42.39 29.85
CA SER A 807 -13.25 42.91 29.76
C SER A 807 -12.15 41.92 30.15
N GLU A 808 -12.47 40.85 30.87
CA GLU A 808 -11.50 39.82 31.22
C GLU A 808 -11.36 38.83 30.06
N GLN A 809 -12.49 38.30 29.57
CA GLN A 809 -12.54 37.33 28.47
C GLN A 809 -12.37 37.94 27.07
N GLN A 810 -12.47 39.28 26.96
CA GLN A 810 -12.33 40.05 25.70
C GLN A 810 -13.38 39.70 24.63
N VAL A 811 -14.63 39.49 25.05
CA VAL A 811 -15.75 39.01 24.21
C VAL A 811 -17.09 39.62 24.64
N PRO A 812 -18.07 39.73 23.73
CA PRO A 812 -19.42 40.15 24.07
C PRO A 812 -20.32 38.99 24.50
N PHE A 813 -21.34 39.28 25.29
CA PHE A 813 -22.53 38.45 25.39
C PHE A 813 -23.78 39.33 25.40
N ALA A 814 -24.91 38.78 24.99
CA ALA A 814 -26.19 39.48 24.98
C ALA A 814 -27.29 38.68 25.67
N TYR A 815 -28.22 39.37 26.31
CA TYR A 815 -29.36 38.73 26.96
C TYR A 815 -30.63 39.59 26.85
N ARG A 816 -31.78 38.90 26.90
CA ARG A 816 -33.13 39.50 26.90
C ARG A 816 -34.08 38.53 27.59
N ASP A 817 -34.82 39.03 28.59
CA ASP A 817 -35.60 38.20 29.52
C ASP A 817 -34.78 37.00 30.03
N ASP A 818 -35.20 35.76 29.74
CA ASP A 818 -34.48 34.55 30.14
C ASP A 818 -33.52 34.01 29.05
N GLN A 819 -33.42 34.66 27.90
CA GLN A 819 -32.56 34.21 26.79
C GLN A 819 -31.19 34.89 26.84
N TRP A 820 -30.12 34.10 26.70
CA TRP A 820 -28.73 34.55 26.77
C TRP A 820 -27.92 33.97 25.61
N VAL A 821 -26.97 34.71 25.04
CA VAL A 821 -26.04 34.22 24.00
C VAL A 821 -24.65 34.82 24.14
N GLY A 822 -23.63 33.96 24.10
CA GLY A 822 -22.20 34.33 24.01
C GLY A 822 -21.69 34.07 22.59
N PHE A 823 -21.07 35.07 21.98
CA PHE A 823 -20.72 35.09 20.56
C PHE A 823 -19.51 35.98 20.28
N ASP A 824 -18.96 35.90 19.06
CA ASP A 824 -17.93 36.83 18.60
C ASP A 824 -18.52 37.97 17.75
N ASP A 825 -18.09 39.21 18.02
CA ASP A 825 -18.37 40.40 17.21
C ASP A 825 -17.10 40.89 16.50
N GLU A 826 -17.21 41.93 15.65
CA GLU A 826 -16.03 42.50 15.00
C GLU A 826 -14.95 42.96 15.98
N ARG A 827 -15.31 43.38 17.20
CA ARG A 827 -14.35 43.87 18.21
C ARG A 827 -13.57 42.73 18.86
N SER A 828 -14.23 41.68 19.30
CA SER A 828 -13.58 40.51 19.90
C SER A 828 -12.70 39.80 18.87
N LEU A 829 -13.14 39.69 17.62
CA LEU A 829 -12.33 39.13 16.55
C LEU A 829 -11.11 40.00 16.20
N ILE A 830 -11.22 41.34 16.19
CA ILE A 830 -10.05 42.23 16.04
C ILE A 830 -9.05 42.02 17.19
N ASN A 831 -9.52 41.95 18.44
CA ASN A 831 -8.66 41.71 19.60
C ASN A 831 -7.97 40.33 19.51
N LYS A 832 -8.70 39.29 19.08
CA LYS A 832 -8.15 37.96 18.80
C LYS A 832 -7.12 37.99 17.68
N MET A 833 -7.32 38.77 16.61
CA MET A 833 -6.31 38.91 15.55
C MET A 833 -5.05 39.62 16.05
N GLN A 834 -5.17 40.57 16.97
CA GLN A 834 -4.01 41.23 17.59
C GLN A 834 -3.21 40.24 18.44
N TRP A 835 -3.87 39.51 19.35
CA TRP A 835 -3.25 38.42 20.12
C TRP A 835 -2.60 37.35 19.22
N LEU A 836 -3.26 36.95 18.14
CA LEU A 836 -2.77 35.94 17.19
C LEU A 836 -1.46 36.39 16.51
N LYS A 837 -1.39 37.67 16.13
CA LYS A 837 -0.19 38.32 15.57
C LYS A 837 0.94 38.42 16.59
N GLU A 838 0.63 38.76 17.84
CA GLU A 838 1.61 38.86 18.94
C GLU A 838 2.20 37.50 19.31
N GLU A 839 1.38 36.45 19.33
CA GLU A 839 1.84 35.08 19.58
C GLU A 839 2.54 34.44 18.37
N GLY A 840 2.33 34.91 17.15
CA GLY A 840 3.02 34.40 15.96
C GLY A 840 2.38 33.16 15.32
N PHE A 841 1.07 32.95 15.49
CA PHE A 841 0.37 31.79 14.90
C PHE A 841 0.20 31.89 13.37
N GLY A 842 0.03 30.74 12.71
CA GLY A 842 0.08 30.60 11.26
C GLY A 842 -1.11 31.15 10.47
N GLY A 843 -2.22 31.45 11.14
CA GLY A 843 -3.45 31.91 10.51
C GLY A 843 -4.70 31.57 11.32
N VAL A 844 -5.86 31.64 10.66
CA VAL A 844 -7.18 31.35 11.25
C VAL A 844 -7.91 30.25 10.51
N MET A 845 -8.68 29.47 11.26
CA MET A 845 -9.74 28.61 10.74
C MET A 845 -11.09 29.24 11.11
N ILE A 846 -12.06 29.23 10.20
CA ILE A 846 -13.35 29.90 10.39
C ILE A 846 -14.48 28.89 10.19
N TRP A 847 -15.24 28.65 11.27
CA TRP A 847 -16.45 27.85 11.26
C TRP A 847 -17.67 28.75 11.52
N SER A 848 -18.48 29.09 10.52
CA SER A 848 -18.35 28.79 9.09
C SER A 848 -18.75 29.99 8.23
N VAL A 849 -18.33 30.02 6.96
CA VAL A 849 -18.62 31.16 6.07
C VAL A 849 -20.11 31.40 5.87
N ASP A 850 -20.91 30.35 6.01
CA ASP A 850 -22.37 30.36 5.86
C ASP A 850 -23.15 30.81 7.12
N MET A 851 -22.45 31.18 8.20
CA MET A 851 -23.05 31.66 9.46
C MET A 851 -22.73 33.13 9.79
N ASP A 852 -21.74 33.73 9.14
CA ASP A 852 -21.55 35.19 9.12
C ASP A 852 -22.70 35.87 8.34
N ASP A 853 -22.85 37.20 8.42
CA ASP A 853 -23.90 37.94 7.69
C ASP A 853 -23.55 38.09 6.19
N PHE A 854 -23.65 37.00 5.44
CA PHE A 854 -23.35 36.92 4.00
C PHE A 854 -24.35 37.68 3.11
N LYS A 855 -25.51 38.07 3.65
CA LYS A 855 -26.52 38.89 2.95
C LYS A 855 -26.36 40.39 3.23
N GLY A 856 -25.75 40.77 4.35
CA GLY A 856 -25.57 42.17 4.77
C GLY A 856 -26.81 42.74 5.47
N THR A 857 -27.60 41.89 6.13
CA THR A 857 -28.83 42.27 6.84
C THR A 857 -28.60 43.02 8.15
N CYS A 858 -27.40 42.94 8.73
CA CYS A 858 -27.04 43.52 10.02
C CYS A 858 -26.52 44.96 9.95
N GLY A 859 -26.62 45.62 8.79
CA GLY A 859 -26.22 47.01 8.58
C GLY A 859 -24.72 47.25 8.42
N ALA A 860 -23.86 46.33 8.86
CA ALA A 860 -22.40 46.38 8.67
C ALA A 860 -21.94 45.99 7.24
N GLY A 861 -22.87 45.60 6.37
CA GLY A 861 -22.58 45.06 5.04
C GLY A 861 -22.26 43.56 5.08
N LYS A 862 -21.97 42.95 3.93
CA LYS A 862 -21.74 41.50 3.82
C LYS A 862 -20.46 41.04 4.51
N TYR A 863 -20.51 39.91 5.22
CA TYR A 863 -19.38 39.25 5.89
C TYR A 863 -18.62 40.14 6.89
N PRO A 864 -19.30 40.79 7.84
CA PRO A 864 -18.67 41.72 8.78
C PRO A 864 -17.59 41.07 9.63
N LEU A 865 -17.85 39.89 10.21
CA LEU A 865 -16.91 39.20 11.09
C LEU A 865 -15.65 38.77 10.33
N ILE A 866 -15.82 38.12 9.17
CA ILE A 866 -14.70 37.65 8.36
C ILE A 866 -13.89 38.84 7.82
N LYS A 867 -14.54 39.93 7.38
CA LYS A 867 -13.81 41.12 6.91
C LYS A 867 -13.04 41.84 8.02
N ALA A 868 -13.56 41.85 9.26
CA ALA A 868 -12.83 42.40 10.40
C ALA A 868 -11.51 41.63 10.62
N MET A 869 -11.56 40.29 10.63
CA MET A 869 -10.37 39.45 10.76
C MET A 869 -9.38 39.63 9.59
N MET A 870 -9.86 39.55 8.35
CA MET A 870 -8.99 39.61 7.16
C MET A 870 -8.35 41.00 6.95
N LYS A 871 -8.99 42.06 7.43
CA LYS A 871 -8.39 43.40 7.48
C LYS A 871 -7.18 43.43 8.42
N GLU A 872 -7.27 42.81 9.59
CA GLU A 872 -6.19 42.77 10.59
C GLU A 872 -5.03 41.85 10.20
N LEU A 873 -5.27 40.80 9.41
CA LEU A 873 -4.26 39.83 8.97
C LEU A 873 -3.53 40.23 7.67
N ARG A 874 -4.01 41.24 6.94
CA ARG A 874 -3.51 41.59 5.58
C ARG A 874 -1.99 41.76 5.48
N ASP A 875 -1.42 42.51 6.42
CA ASP A 875 0.00 42.85 6.44
C ASP A 875 0.83 41.92 7.35
N TYR A 876 0.19 40.95 8.01
CA TYR A 876 0.84 40.03 8.91
C TYR A 876 1.62 38.94 8.16
N LYS A 877 2.86 38.72 8.61
CA LYS A 877 3.78 37.70 8.11
C LYS A 877 4.10 36.70 9.21
N VAL A 878 3.90 35.43 8.89
CA VAL A 878 4.18 34.27 9.72
C VAL A 878 5.61 33.82 9.41
N LYS A 879 6.45 33.72 10.44
CA LYS A 879 7.79 33.15 10.34
C LYS A 879 7.73 31.63 10.21
N LEU A 880 8.70 31.04 9.52
CA LEU A 880 8.71 29.63 9.15
C LEU A 880 9.94 28.96 9.78
N GLU A 881 9.85 28.61 11.05
CA GLU A 881 10.97 28.19 11.89
C GLU A 881 11.09 26.65 12.01
N TYR A 882 10.02 25.92 11.66
CA TYR A 882 9.96 24.46 11.70
C TYR A 882 10.69 23.76 10.55
N ASP A 883 11.73 23.01 10.89
CA ASP A 883 12.50 22.16 9.97
C ASP A 883 11.97 20.71 9.94
N GLY A 884 10.74 20.55 9.45
CA GLY A 884 10.11 19.24 9.27
C GLY A 884 10.59 18.49 8.00
N PRO A 885 10.46 17.15 7.94
CA PRO A 885 10.99 16.34 6.83
C PRO A 885 10.37 16.65 5.46
N TYR A 886 9.15 17.20 5.44
CA TYR A 886 8.44 17.62 4.22
C TYR A 886 8.34 19.15 4.07
N GLU A 887 9.09 19.91 4.88
CA GLU A 887 9.27 21.35 4.69
C GLU A 887 10.47 21.60 3.76
N SER A 888 10.39 22.62 2.91
CA SER A 888 11.52 22.94 2.02
C SER A 888 11.69 24.45 1.81
N TYR A 889 12.81 24.99 2.31
CA TYR A 889 13.30 26.33 1.99
C TYR A 889 14.65 26.24 1.28
N LEU A 890 14.63 25.83 -0.01
CA LEU A 890 15.82 25.88 -0.86
C LEU A 890 15.58 26.69 -2.14
N ARG A 891 16.61 27.48 -2.49
CA ARG A 891 16.66 28.64 -3.40
C ARG A 891 16.07 28.50 -4.82
N ASN A 892 15.63 27.31 -5.23
CA ASN A 892 15.39 26.96 -6.63
C ASN A 892 13.94 26.53 -6.93
N GLY A 893 13.03 26.57 -5.96
CA GLY A 893 11.61 26.19 -6.17
C GLY A 893 11.41 24.72 -6.57
N ARG A 894 12.34 23.84 -6.19
CA ARG A 894 12.31 22.42 -6.50
C ARG A 894 12.19 21.64 -5.19
N TYR A 895 11.10 20.89 -5.04
CA TYR A 895 10.85 20.05 -3.87
C TYR A 895 12.02 19.08 -3.64
N THR A 896 12.54 19.08 -2.43
CA THR A 896 13.47 18.07 -1.92
C THR A 896 13.02 17.70 -0.51
N THR A 897 12.36 16.56 -0.37
CA THR A 897 12.10 15.94 0.93
C THR A 897 13.43 15.65 1.62
N LYS A 898 13.62 16.09 2.87
CA LYS A 898 14.61 15.46 3.75
C LYS A 898 14.06 14.07 4.08
N ASP A 899 14.89 13.03 4.06
CA ASP A 899 14.41 11.71 4.45
C ASP A 899 14.08 11.73 5.95
N PRO A 900 12.83 11.46 6.39
CA PRO A 900 12.48 11.45 7.82
C PRO A 900 13.23 10.38 8.64
N ASN A 901 13.92 9.45 7.97
CA ASN A 901 14.78 8.44 8.56
C ASN A 901 16.26 8.83 8.55
N GLU A 902 16.63 9.97 7.95
CA GLU A 902 17.99 10.49 7.95
C GLU A 902 18.37 10.98 9.35
N VAL A 903 19.14 10.16 10.06
CA VAL A 903 19.82 10.57 11.31
C VAL A 903 20.82 11.68 11.01
N SER A 904 20.56 12.88 11.55
CA SER A 904 21.54 13.97 11.70
C SER A 904 22.58 13.59 12.74
N CYS A 905 23.85 13.84 12.44
CA CYS A 905 24.94 13.78 13.41
C CYS A 905 25.34 15.22 13.74
N ASP A 906 24.93 15.73 14.91
CA ASP A 906 25.22 17.11 15.31
C ASP A 906 26.63 17.21 15.95
N GLU A 907 27.32 18.34 15.75
CA GLU A 907 28.66 18.58 16.31
C GLU A 907 28.62 18.94 17.81
N GLU A 908 28.48 17.95 18.68
CA GLU A 908 28.69 18.12 20.13
C GLU A 908 29.96 17.39 20.64
N ASP A 909 30.96 18.20 21.03
CA ASP A 909 32.08 17.87 21.92
C ASP A 909 32.90 16.58 21.68
N ASN A 910 33.22 16.26 20.42
CA ASN A 910 34.12 15.14 20.04
C ASN A 910 33.70 13.76 20.60
N HIS A 911 32.45 13.60 21.03
CA HIS A 911 31.97 12.36 21.61
C HIS A 911 31.30 11.48 20.56
N ILE A 912 31.57 10.18 20.59
CA ILE A 912 30.85 9.23 19.74
C ILE A 912 29.42 9.11 20.29
N SER A 913 28.42 9.33 19.41
CA SER A 913 27.00 9.13 19.71
C SER A 913 26.41 7.99 18.87
N TYR A 914 25.41 7.30 19.40
CA TYR A 914 24.77 6.16 18.77
C TYR A 914 23.28 6.43 18.57
N HIS A 915 22.76 6.08 17.39
CA HIS A 915 21.38 6.35 16.98
C HIS A 915 20.78 5.09 16.35
N PRO A 916 19.53 4.72 16.67
CA PRO A 916 18.87 3.58 16.05
C PRO A 916 18.65 3.83 14.54
N ASP A 917 18.78 2.78 13.72
CA ASP A 917 18.24 2.82 12.37
C ASP A 917 16.72 2.63 12.45
N LYS A 918 15.96 3.67 12.06
CA LYS A 918 14.49 3.67 12.12
C LYS A 918 13.83 2.70 11.12
N SER A 919 14.60 2.11 10.21
CA SER A 919 14.13 1.20 9.16
C SER A 919 14.56 -0.27 9.37
N ASP A 920 15.59 -0.52 10.19
CA ASP A 920 16.10 -1.86 10.48
C ASP A 920 16.65 -1.94 11.92
N CYS A 921 15.89 -2.59 12.80
CA CYS A 921 16.29 -2.80 14.20
C CYS A 921 17.65 -3.50 14.37
N THR A 922 18.12 -4.25 13.37
CA THR A 922 19.42 -4.95 13.42
C THR A 922 20.61 -4.03 13.07
N MET A 923 20.34 -2.76 12.76
CA MET A 923 21.34 -1.76 12.38
C MET A 923 21.25 -0.53 13.30
N TYR A 924 22.37 0.17 13.42
CA TYR A 924 22.46 1.47 14.09
C TYR A 924 23.47 2.38 13.40
N TYR A 925 23.44 3.66 13.73
CA TYR A 925 24.41 4.64 13.29
C TYR A 925 25.31 5.05 14.45
N MET A 926 26.61 5.01 14.22
CA MET A 926 27.64 5.57 15.08
C MET A 926 28.12 6.89 14.43
N CYS A 927 27.88 8.02 15.09
CA CYS A 927 28.34 9.34 14.66
C CYS A 927 29.67 9.67 15.34
N GLU A 928 30.68 10.08 14.56
CA GLU A 928 31.94 10.69 15.02
C GLU A 928 32.02 12.12 14.44
N GLY A 929 31.43 13.10 15.14
CA GLY A 929 31.10 14.41 14.55
C GLY A 929 30.18 14.23 13.33
N GLU A 930 30.43 14.96 12.25
CA GLU A 930 29.69 14.82 10.97
C GLU A 930 29.79 13.41 10.32
N ARG A 931 30.67 12.51 10.80
CA ARG A 931 30.87 11.20 10.16
C ARG A 931 29.91 10.15 10.67
N LYS A 932 28.95 9.78 9.82
CA LYS A 932 28.00 8.69 10.03
C LYS A 932 28.57 7.33 9.61
N HIS A 933 28.71 6.40 10.55
CA HIS A 933 29.05 5.00 10.30
C HIS A 933 27.82 4.12 10.51
N HIS A 934 27.38 3.38 9.48
CA HIS A 934 26.28 2.43 9.58
C HIS A 934 26.80 1.07 10.05
N MET A 935 26.33 0.62 11.20
CA MET A 935 26.90 -0.50 11.96
C MET A 935 25.84 -1.58 12.15
N PRO A 936 26.13 -2.85 11.83
CA PRO A 936 25.24 -3.96 12.18
C PRO A 936 25.40 -4.35 13.65
N CYS A 937 24.29 -4.74 14.27
CA CYS A 937 24.33 -5.50 15.51
C CYS A 937 24.80 -6.95 15.26
N PRO A 938 25.37 -7.61 16.28
CA PRO A 938 25.67 -9.04 16.22
C PRO A 938 24.41 -9.87 15.91
N VAL A 939 24.61 -11.04 15.30
CA VAL A 939 23.52 -11.93 14.86
C VAL A 939 22.53 -12.20 16.00
N ASN A 940 21.23 -12.00 15.70
CA ASN A 940 20.07 -12.12 16.61
C ASN A 940 19.91 -11.02 17.67
N LEU A 941 20.68 -9.93 17.61
CA LEU A 941 20.49 -8.75 18.46
C LEU A 941 19.97 -7.55 17.66
N VAL A 942 19.34 -6.62 18.35
CA VAL A 942 18.82 -5.35 17.82
C VAL A 942 19.36 -4.18 18.64
N PHE A 943 19.45 -2.98 18.06
CA PHE A 943 20.00 -1.83 18.78
C PHE A 943 19.00 -1.28 19.80
N ASN A 944 19.38 -1.26 21.07
CA ASN A 944 18.62 -0.68 22.18
C ASN A 944 19.04 0.79 22.39
N PRO A 945 18.21 1.78 21.99
CA PRO A 945 18.57 3.20 22.10
C PRO A 945 18.58 3.71 23.55
N ASN A 946 17.96 2.99 24.50
CA ASN A 946 17.97 3.39 25.90
C ASN A 946 19.31 3.09 26.59
N GLU A 947 19.98 2.01 26.17
CA GLU A 947 21.23 1.51 26.75
C GLU A 947 22.45 1.73 25.82
N ASN A 948 22.22 2.22 24.58
CA ASN A 948 23.24 2.41 23.53
C ASN A 948 24.06 1.14 23.19
N VAL A 949 23.42 -0.03 23.25
CA VAL A 949 24.05 -1.34 22.96
C VAL A 949 23.12 -2.20 22.11
N CYS A 950 23.69 -3.22 21.46
CA CYS A 950 22.89 -4.28 20.84
C CYS A 950 22.41 -5.27 21.92
N ASP A 951 21.10 -5.47 21.99
CA ASP A 951 20.39 -6.21 23.01
C ASP A 951 19.39 -7.19 22.39
N TRP A 952 18.73 -8.00 23.20
CA TRP A 952 17.71 -8.96 22.77
C TRP A 952 16.43 -8.22 22.32
N PRO A 953 15.74 -8.67 21.24
CA PRO A 953 14.56 -7.99 20.72
C PRO A 953 13.38 -7.84 21.70
N GLU A 954 13.33 -8.67 22.73
CA GLU A 954 12.36 -8.59 23.82
C GLU A 954 12.56 -7.39 24.75
N ASN A 955 13.78 -6.83 24.78
CA ASN A 955 14.15 -5.66 25.59
C ASN A 955 14.00 -4.33 24.83
N VAL A 956 13.68 -4.37 23.53
CA VAL A 956 13.61 -3.19 22.65
C VAL A 956 12.21 -3.03 22.06
N GLU A 957 11.49 -2.03 22.56
CA GLU A 957 10.13 -1.72 22.13
C GLU A 957 10.05 -1.49 20.61
N GLY A 958 9.07 -2.12 19.95
CA GLY A 958 8.91 -2.10 18.49
C GLY A 958 9.74 -3.14 17.71
N CYS A 959 10.81 -3.70 18.27
CA CYS A 959 11.73 -4.60 17.56
C CYS A 959 11.45 -6.11 17.74
N LEU A 960 10.42 -6.47 18.50
CA LEU A 960 9.98 -7.86 18.78
C LEU A 960 9.83 -8.76 17.53
N GLN A 961 9.63 -8.20 16.34
CA GLN A 961 9.49 -8.97 15.09
C GLN A 961 10.78 -9.68 14.66
N HIS A 962 11.93 -9.33 15.25
CA HIS A 962 13.23 -9.93 14.96
C HIS A 962 13.57 -11.15 15.84
N THR A 963 12.66 -11.60 16.72
CA THR A 963 12.83 -12.84 17.51
C THR A 963 12.76 -14.09 16.62
N GLN A 964 13.75 -14.98 16.69
CA GLN A 964 13.76 -16.24 15.92
C GLN A 964 12.84 -17.34 16.49
N ALA A 965 12.08 -17.08 17.56
CA ALA A 965 11.16 -18.05 18.16
C ALA A 965 9.89 -17.37 18.69
N PRO A 966 8.69 -17.96 18.50
CA PRO A 966 7.49 -17.50 19.19
C PRO A 966 7.59 -17.79 20.70
N PRO A 967 6.94 -16.99 21.57
CA PRO A 967 6.83 -17.29 22.99
C PRO A 967 6.14 -18.64 23.23
N VAL A 968 6.59 -19.36 24.26
CA VAL A 968 6.17 -20.73 24.65
C VAL A 968 4.71 -20.77 25.13
#